data_AF-A0A351EZF3-F1
#
_entry.id   AF-A0A351EZF3-F1
#
_cell.length_a   1.000
_cell.length_b   1.000
_cell.length_c   1.000
_cell.angle_alpha   90.00
_cell.angle_beta   90.00
_cell.angle_gamma   90.00
#
_symmetry.space_group_name_H-M   'P 1'
#
loop_
_entity.id
_entity.type
_entity.pdbx_description
1 polymer ?
#
loop_
_entity_poly.entity_id
_entity_poly.type
_entity_poly.pdbx_seq_one_letter_code
_entity_poly.pdbx_strand_id
1 'polypeptide(L)'
;QAEKLAISYGKVNGFDEAETGNLIAAKNTNPGNDDFDVEHITSTNNNWTNKVAVSAHYNAQKSFDYYSTTFGRNSFDNNGGNIISIINVIESDGSQMDNAFWSGKAMFYGNGNEAFYPLARALDVAGHEITHGVIQSTADLEYYGESGAINESFADIFGCMIEGENWQLGESIVKPGVFPSGALRDMSNPNNGAGNSNSPGWQPAHVNQQYKGSLDNAGVHINSGIPNFAFYKFANSVGNDKAQRVFYKALTSYLTKSSKFVDLRMAVEQAAYDLFGADTKQAAANAFEAVGIKGTNTGQPNNYEHDLAVNPGDDLILYYEEGIFENNLVIVANDGSTIANSIYKGEIISKPSVTDNGSEIVFVGSDYKIHYIFINWDSGQYQHSIIQNDPIWRNVAISKDGWRLAAITQELGPEIMIYDFNLEKWKTFEVYIPSTVEGVTAGKIEYIDVMEFNYSGEWILFDAKNVIKSQFGSDIEYWDIGFIQVYDHNQENFASGLIQRLFSGLPDNTSIGNPAFSKNSPYIIAFDYLAEESYLILGSNLETGTINQIFETNTLGYPGFSRSDNQLLFNYEDFWGSNVAILDLASNKIEYMPNTARILIEGGFWGTWFSNGNRSLSLSEEDWSDSKTELSIWPNPAFDKINISGEAMNGHIECKVTNLLGQVYATESFETDGNPHQLSISGIPSGSYIIQLRNKEKLICKKLIISQ
;
A
#
# COMPACT_ATOMS: atom_id res chain seq x y z
N GLN A 1 30.83 1.31 -32.15
CA GLN A 1 30.59 2.69 -32.62
C GLN A 1 29.18 3.11 -32.21
N ALA A 2 28.91 3.04 -30.91
CA ALA A 2 27.65 3.36 -30.23
C ALA A 2 28.00 3.54 -28.75
N GLU A 3 28.88 4.50 -28.47
CA GLU A 3 29.40 4.78 -27.12
C GLU A 3 29.44 6.30 -26.91
N LYS A 4 28.87 6.73 -25.78
CA LYS A 4 29.07 8.01 -25.09
C LYS A 4 28.79 9.30 -25.87
N LEU A 5 27.57 9.80 -25.68
CA LEU A 5 27.19 11.21 -25.85
C LEU A 5 26.52 11.74 -24.56
N ALA A 6 27.25 11.65 -23.43
CA ALA A 6 26.91 12.38 -22.21
C ALA A 6 27.45 13.82 -22.28
N ILE A 7 26.74 14.79 -21.69
CA ILE A 7 27.21 16.19 -21.63
C ILE A 7 28.20 16.36 -20.47
N SER A 8 29.47 16.16 -20.82
CA SER A 8 30.68 16.35 -20.00
C SER A 8 30.89 17.75 -19.37
N TYR A 9 30.62 17.91 -18.08
CA TYR A 9 31.37 18.81 -17.18
C TYR A 9 32.29 17.93 -16.28
N GLY A 10 32.98 18.31 -15.20
CA GLY A 10 33.06 19.59 -14.45
C GLY A 10 33.72 19.44 -13.06
N LYS A 11 33.40 18.35 -12.35
CA LYS A 11 33.63 18.02 -10.94
C LYS A 11 33.25 19.12 -9.93
N VAL A 12 32.12 18.93 -9.25
CA VAL A 12 31.72 19.72 -8.08
C VAL A 12 31.96 18.94 -6.78
N ASN A 13 32.73 19.52 -5.86
CA ASN A 13 32.94 19.06 -4.47
C ASN A 13 33.40 17.59 -4.26
N GLY A 14 34.00 16.96 -5.26
CA GLY A 14 34.68 15.68 -5.10
C GLY A 14 33.82 14.44 -5.38
N PHE A 15 32.54 14.61 -5.67
CA PHE A 15 31.75 13.57 -6.34
C PHE A 15 32.20 13.46 -7.81
N ASP A 16 32.22 12.25 -8.35
CA ASP A 16 32.20 12.07 -9.80
C ASP A 16 30.79 12.44 -10.28
N GLU A 17 30.70 13.19 -11.38
CA GLU A 17 29.39 13.55 -11.93
C GLU A 17 28.66 12.29 -12.41
N ALA A 18 27.37 12.19 -12.06
CA ALA A 18 26.43 11.40 -12.86
C ALA A 18 26.56 11.82 -14.33
N GLU A 19 26.17 10.97 -15.29
CA GLU A 19 26.11 11.39 -16.70
C GLU A 19 24.93 12.37 -16.84
N THR A 20 25.19 13.67 -16.56
CA THR A 20 24.17 14.65 -16.23
C THR A 20 23.25 14.93 -17.40
N GLY A 21 21.99 14.53 -17.25
CA GLY A 21 20.89 14.87 -18.12
C GLY A 21 20.91 14.19 -19.48
N ASN A 22 20.43 12.94 -19.53
CA ASN A 22 19.99 12.35 -20.79
C ASN A 22 18.76 13.11 -21.30
N LEU A 23 18.97 13.96 -22.31
CA LEU A 23 17.92 14.72 -22.98
C LEU A 23 17.19 13.83 -23.97
N ILE A 24 15.93 13.52 -23.68
CA ILE A 24 15.11 12.60 -24.46
C ILE A 24 13.82 13.30 -24.93
N ALA A 25 13.38 13.00 -26.15
CA ALA A 25 12.10 13.45 -26.67
C ALA A 25 11.21 12.26 -27.01
N ALA A 26 9.97 12.26 -26.51
CA ALA A 26 8.95 11.23 -26.78
C ALA A 26 8.25 11.37 -28.15
N LYS A 27 8.78 12.20 -29.07
CA LYS A 27 8.27 12.40 -30.44
C LYS A 27 6.77 12.77 -30.58
N ASN A 28 6.10 13.19 -29.50
CA ASN A 28 4.64 13.26 -29.37
C ASN A 28 4.00 11.86 -29.37
N THR A 29 4.38 11.03 -28.41
CA THR A 29 3.76 9.75 -28.04
C THR A 29 3.49 9.70 -26.53
N ASN A 30 2.60 8.82 -26.08
CA ASN A 30 2.23 8.65 -24.67
C ASN A 30 2.89 7.36 -24.11
N PRO A 31 3.49 7.37 -22.90
CA PRO A 31 4.18 6.20 -22.34
C PRO A 31 3.30 4.99 -22.02
N GLY A 32 1.98 5.13 -21.99
CA GLY A 32 1.01 4.03 -21.86
C GLY A 32 0.58 3.38 -23.19
N ASN A 33 1.05 3.89 -24.34
CA ASN A 33 0.69 3.36 -25.66
C ASN A 33 1.79 2.43 -26.22
N ASP A 34 1.38 1.42 -27.00
CA ASP A 34 2.29 0.47 -27.69
C ASP A 34 3.29 1.15 -28.67
N ASP A 35 3.02 2.40 -29.08
CA ASP A 35 3.81 3.18 -30.02
C ASP A 35 4.79 4.17 -29.36
N PHE A 36 4.96 4.12 -28.03
CA PHE A 36 5.89 5.00 -27.31
C PHE A 36 7.33 4.86 -27.83
N ASP A 37 7.84 5.93 -28.44
CA ASP A 37 9.18 5.99 -29.06
C ASP A 37 9.91 7.24 -28.58
N VAL A 38 11.17 7.03 -28.17
CA VAL A 38 12.03 8.04 -27.54
C VAL A 38 13.35 8.18 -28.30
N GLU A 39 13.77 9.42 -28.54
CA GLU A 39 15.08 9.72 -29.11
C GLU A 39 15.92 10.65 -28.24
N HIS A 40 17.23 10.41 -28.21
CA HIS A 40 18.17 11.37 -27.63
C HIS A 40 18.24 12.63 -28.49
N ILE A 41 18.06 13.78 -27.87
CA ILE A 41 18.22 15.08 -28.53
C ILE A 41 19.73 15.33 -28.68
N THR A 42 20.20 15.45 -29.91
CA THR A 42 21.63 15.58 -30.22
C THR A 42 21.96 16.91 -30.91
N SER A 43 23.20 17.37 -30.73
CA SER A 43 23.76 18.51 -31.47
C SER A 43 25.17 18.16 -31.96
N THR A 44 25.43 18.37 -33.25
CA THR A 44 26.72 18.04 -33.89
C THR A 44 27.80 19.12 -33.69
N ASN A 45 27.42 20.27 -33.13
CA ASN A 45 28.29 21.44 -32.96
C ASN A 45 28.11 22.15 -31.60
N ASN A 46 27.43 21.50 -30.66
CA ASN A 46 27.06 22.04 -29.34
C ASN A 46 26.26 23.37 -29.39
N ASN A 47 25.58 23.64 -30.50
CA ASN A 47 24.58 24.71 -30.59
C ASN A 47 23.18 24.10 -30.47
N TRP A 48 22.38 24.59 -29.52
CA TRP A 48 21.10 24.00 -29.15
C TRP A 48 19.98 25.02 -29.37
N THR A 49 19.11 24.76 -30.35
CA THR A 49 18.03 25.68 -30.74
C THR A 49 16.66 25.28 -30.20
N ASN A 50 16.48 24.03 -29.76
CA ASN A 50 15.27 23.58 -29.09
C ASN A 50 15.23 24.13 -27.66
N LYS A 51 14.46 25.19 -27.45
CA LYS A 51 14.33 25.86 -26.15
C LYS A 51 13.76 24.96 -25.05
N VAL A 52 12.80 24.09 -25.38
CA VAL A 52 12.16 23.19 -24.39
C VAL A 52 13.18 22.18 -23.89
N ALA A 53 13.99 21.61 -24.79
CA ALA A 53 15.09 20.71 -24.44
C ALA A 53 16.15 21.42 -23.57
N VAL A 54 16.58 22.62 -23.97
CA VAL A 54 17.56 23.40 -23.19
C VAL A 54 17.02 23.71 -21.80
N SER A 55 15.76 24.11 -21.67
CA SER A 55 15.13 24.37 -20.37
C SER A 55 15.04 23.11 -19.50
N ALA A 56 14.54 21.99 -20.04
CA ALA A 56 14.40 20.74 -19.28
C ALA A 56 15.74 20.26 -18.68
N HIS A 57 16.82 20.34 -19.45
CA HIS A 57 18.17 19.95 -19.02
C HIS A 57 18.79 20.96 -18.05
N TYR A 58 18.65 22.26 -18.33
CA TYR A 58 19.14 23.31 -17.44
C TYR A 58 18.43 23.27 -16.07
N ASN A 59 17.12 23.07 -16.06
CA ASN A 59 16.33 22.99 -14.84
C ASN A 59 16.68 21.73 -14.03
N ALA A 60 16.81 20.56 -14.69
CA ALA A 60 17.30 19.34 -14.06
C ALA A 60 18.69 19.52 -13.40
N GLN A 61 19.64 20.18 -14.09
CA GLN A 61 20.95 20.50 -13.52
C GLN A 61 20.83 21.45 -12.32
N LYS A 62 19.95 22.47 -12.38
CA LYS A 62 19.73 23.40 -11.26
C LYS A 62 19.17 22.73 -10.01
N SER A 63 18.24 21.81 -10.17
CA SER A 63 17.73 21.02 -9.05
C SER A 63 18.81 20.10 -8.46
N PHE A 64 19.62 19.46 -9.30
CA PHE A 64 20.78 18.66 -8.84
C PHE A 64 21.78 19.52 -8.06
N ASP A 65 22.19 20.67 -8.62
CA ASP A 65 23.10 21.62 -7.98
C ASP A 65 22.57 22.06 -6.62
N TYR A 66 21.27 22.37 -6.51
CA TYR A 66 20.62 22.78 -5.26
C TYR A 66 20.69 21.67 -4.19
N TYR A 67 20.29 20.44 -4.52
CA TYR A 67 20.31 19.32 -3.56
C TYR A 67 21.74 18.95 -3.13
N SER A 68 22.68 18.94 -4.07
CA SER A 68 24.10 18.68 -3.81
C SER A 68 24.75 19.76 -2.94
N THR A 69 24.53 21.04 -3.24
CA THR A 69 25.19 22.15 -2.52
C THR A 69 24.52 22.49 -1.19
N THR A 70 23.20 22.35 -1.07
CA THR A 70 22.45 22.74 0.14
C THR A 70 22.44 21.64 1.20
N PHE A 71 22.31 20.38 0.77
CA PHE A 71 22.13 19.23 1.66
C PHE A 71 23.21 18.15 1.55
N GLY A 72 24.12 18.25 0.55
CA GLY A 72 25.11 17.20 0.29
C GLY A 72 24.52 15.94 -0.35
N ARG A 73 23.30 16.03 -0.92
CA ARG A 73 22.60 14.88 -1.51
C ARG A 73 23.11 14.61 -2.93
N ASN A 74 23.50 13.37 -3.22
CA ASN A 74 23.99 13.00 -4.55
C ASN A 74 22.83 12.53 -5.46
N SER A 75 22.27 13.43 -6.26
CA SER A 75 21.06 13.19 -7.08
C SER A 75 19.79 12.89 -6.28
N PHE A 76 18.68 12.57 -6.98
CA PHE A 76 17.38 12.33 -6.36
C PHE A 76 17.41 11.15 -5.39
N ASP A 77 18.14 10.08 -5.71
CA ASP A 77 18.27 8.83 -4.94
C ASP A 77 19.37 8.85 -3.85
N ASN A 78 20.13 9.94 -3.74
CA ASN A 78 21.35 10.04 -2.93
C ASN A 78 22.49 9.06 -3.32
N ASN A 79 22.40 8.39 -4.46
CA ASN A 79 23.36 7.41 -4.97
C ASN A 79 23.93 7.79 -6.35
N GLY A 80 23.61 8.99 -6.85
CA GLY A 80 24.09 9.47 -8.15
C GLY A 80 23.26 8.98 -9.34
N GLY A 81 22.00 8.58 -9.11
CA GLY A 81 21.09 8.14 -10.16
C GLY A 81 20.93 9.18 -11.27
N ASN A 82 20.86 8.70 -12.52
CA ASN A 82 20.76 9.58 -13.70
C ASN A 82 19.42 10.32 -13.72
N ILE A 83 19.47 11.66 -13.80
CA ILE A 83 18.27 12.47 -13.99
C ILE A 83 17.91 12.47 -15.48
N ILE A 84 16.76 11.87 -15.81
CA ILE A 84 16.25 11.75 -17.18
C ILE A 84 15.06 12.69 -17.35
N SER A 85 15.09 13.50 -18.41
CA SER A 85 14.01 14.42 -18.79
C SER A 85 13.48 14.06 -20.17
N ILE A 86 12.19 13.73 -20.24
CA ILE A 86 11.48 13.34 -21.46
C ILE A 86 10.50 14.47 -21.81
N ILE A 87 10.73 15.13 -22.95
CA ILE A 87 9.89 16.23 -23.46
C ILE A 87 9.02 15.78 -24.65
N ASN A 88 8.07 16.63 -25.04
CA ASN A 88 7.09 16.37 -26.10
C ASN A 88 6.23 15.13 -25.81
N VAL A 89 5.77 15.00 -24.55
CA VAL A 89 4.83 13.97 -24.13
C VAL A 89 3.41 14.45 -24.43
N ILE A 90 2.52 13.53 -24.80
CA ILE A 90 1.11 13.79 -25.13
C ILE A 90 0.19 12.86 -24.35
N GLU A 91 -1.11 13.16 -24.35
CA GLU A 91 -2.15 12.30 -23.77
C GLU A 91 -2.32 11.01 -24.56
N SER A 92 -2.89 9.97 -23.94
CA SER A 92 -3.12 8.66 -24.56
C SER A 92 -4.08 8.72 -25.76
N ASP A 93 -4.97 9.71 -25.79
CA ASP A 93 -5.90 9.97 -26.90
C ASP A 93 -5.27 10.72 -28.10
N GLY A 94 -3.99 11.11 -28.00
CA GLY A 94 -3.26 11.84 -29.03
C GLY A 94 -3.24 13.37 -28.85
N SER A 95 -3.96 13.92 -27.86
CA SER A 95 -4.02 15.37 -27.61
C SER A 95 -2.81 15.91 -26.84
N GLN A 96 -2.58 17.23 -26.88
CA GLN A 96 -1.42 17.82 -26.20
C GLN A 96 -1.61 17.77 -24.67
N MET A 97 -0.60 17.23 -23.98
CA MET A 97 -0.63 17.08 -22.52
C MET A 97 -0.45 18.41 -21.80
N ASP A 98 -1.38 18.72 -20.90
CA ASP A 98 -1.39 19.90 -20.03
C ASP A 98 -0.82 19.56 -18.63
N ASN A 99 0.16 18.65 -18.58
CA ASN A 99 0.71 18.09 -17.35
C ASN A 99 2.23 17.85 -17.43
N ALA A 100 2.85 17.63 -16.27
CA ALA A 100 4.20 17.09 -16.09
C ALA A 100 4.15 16.08 -14.94
N PHE A 101 5.10 15.14 -14.90
CA PHE A 101 5.13 14.12 -13.83
C PHE A 101 6.47 13.41 -13.66
N TRP A 102 6.75 12.98 -12.43
CA TRP A 102 7.81 12.02 -12.08
C TRP A 102 7.32 10.57 -12.10
N SER A 103 7.84 9.73 -13.00
CA SER A 103 7.38 8.34 -13.17
C SER A 103 7.93 7.33 -12.15
N GLY A 104 8.77 7.76 -11.21
CA GLY A 104 9.63 6.87 -10.42
C GLY A 104 11.03 6.66 -11.01
N LYS A 105 11.26 7.01 -12.30
CA LYS A 105 12.59 6.92 -12.94
C LYS A 105 12.95 8.12 -13.83
N ALA A 106 11.98 8.88 -14.33
CA ALA A 106 12.21 10.04 -15.19
C ALA A 106 11.13 11.10 -15.02
N MET A 107 11.45 12.35 -15.39
CA MET A 107 10.49 13.44 -15.47
C MET A 107 9.93 13.53 -16.90
N PHE A 108 8.60 13.59 -17.02
CA PHE A 108 7.87 13.68 -18.28
C PHE A 108 7.22 15.06 -18.39
N TYR A 109 7.36 15.71 -19.54
CA TYR A 109 6.88 17.08 -19.74
C TYR A 109 5.97 17.21 -20.97
N GLY A 110 4.74 17.67 -20.72
CA GLY A 110 3.80 18.05 -21.75
C GLY A 110 4.18 19.37 -22.44
N ASN A 111 3.66 19.54 -23.66
CA ASN A 111 3.80 20.78 -24.42
C ASN A 111 2.82 21.88 -23.98
N GLY A 112 1.83 21.55 -23.13
CA GLY A 112 0.75 22.44 -22.73
C GLY A 112 -0.31 22.62 -23.84
N ASN A 113 -1.56 22.86 -23.45
CA ASN A 113 -2.72 22.85 -24.35
C ASN A 113 -3.68 24.02 -24.09
N GLU A 114 -4.58 23.92 -23.11
CA GLU A 114 -5.54 24.97 -22.73
C GLU A 114 -5.05 25.76 -21.52
N ALA A 115 -4.52 25.08 -20.51
CA ALA A 115 -4.12 25.61 -19.21
C ALA A 115 -2.68 26.14 -19.19
N PHE A 116 -1.72 25.45 -19.81
CA PHE A 116 -0.29 25.73 -19.67
C PHE A 116 0.45 25.98 -20.99
N TYR A 117 1.55 26.70 -20.93
CA TYR A 117 2.64 26.68 -21.91
C TYR A 117 3.54 25.44 -21.69
N PRO A 118 4.50 25.10 -22.59
CA PRO A 118 5.33 23.90 -22.44
C PRO A 118 5.99 23.80 -21.07
N LEU A 119 5.67 22.76 -20.30
CA LEU A 119 5.88 22.76 -18.85
C LEU A 119 7.36 22.70 -18.46
N ALA A 120 8.20 22.06 -19.28
CA ALA A 120 9.65 21.97 -19.09
C ALA A 120 10.41 23.31 -19.08
N ARG A 121 9.73 24.45 -19.31
CA ARG A 121 10.31 25.80 -19.18
C ARG A 121 10.39 26.31 -17.74
N ALA A 122 9.58 25.78 -16.84
CA ALA A 122 9.42 26.22 -15.46
C ALA A 122 10.45 25.51 -14.56
N LEU A 123 11.19 26.28 -13.76
CA LEU A 123 12.28 25.77 -12.91
C LEU A 123 11.72 25.18 -11.61
N ASP A 124 10.79 25.89 -11.00
CA ASP A 124 9.98 25.45 -9.88
C ASP A 124 9.24 24.12 -10.18
N VAL A 125 8.62 23.98 -11.35
CA VAL A 125 7.94 22.74 -11.79
C VAL A 125 8.94 21.59 -11.93
N ALA A 126 10.06 21.80 -12.62
CA ALA A 126 11.11 20.78 -12.70
C ALA A 126 11.75 20.45 -11.34
N GLY A 127 11.76 21.41 -10.41
CA GLY A 127 12.16 21.24 -9.02
C GLY A 127 11.14 20.45 -8.19
N HIS A 128 9.85 20.64 -8.45
CA HIS A 128 8.74 19.87 -7.90
C HIS A 128 8.82 18.41 -8.37
N GLU A 129 8.91 18.16 -9.68
CA GLU A 129 8.97 16.79 -10.24
C GLU A 129 10.14 15.97 -9.67
N ILE A 130 11.36 16.49 -9.69
CA ILE A 130 12.53 15.76 -9.17
C ILE A 130 12.48 15.58 -7.65
N THR A 131 11.73 16.43 -6.94
CA THR A 131 11.53 16.30 -5.50
C THR A 131 10.62 15.11 -5.16
N HIS A 132 9.67 14.70 -6.01
CA HIS A 132 8.98 13.41 -5.82
C HIS A 132 9.98 12.23 -5.81
N GLY A 133 11.03 12.28 -6.64
CA GLY A 133 12.12 11.30 -6.60
C GLY A 133 12.93 11.33 -5.29
N VAL A 134 13.08 12.50 -4.66
CA VAL A 134 13.70 12.65 -3.33
C VAL A 134 12.79 12.11 -2.23
N ILE A 135 11.49 12.39 -2.28
CA ILE A 135 10.49 11.90 -1.32
C ILE A 135 10.41 10.36 -1.36
N GLN A 136 10.30 9.80 -2.57
CA GLN A 136 10.28 8.36 -2.84
C GLN A 136 11.52 7.61 -2.33
N SER A 137 12.70 8.24 -2.39
CA SER A 137 13.95 7.68 -1.89
C SER A 137 14.29 8.12 -0.46
N THR A 138 13.30 8.56 0.31
CA THR A 138 13.42 8.93 1.73
C THR A 138 12.23 8.41 2.55
N ALA A 139 11.15 9.18 2.66
CA ALA A 139 9.97 8.82 3.43
C ALA A 139 8.96 7.93 2.66
N ASP A 140 9.08 7.85 1.33
CA ASP A 140 8.16 7.17 0.41
C ASP A 140 6.67 7.45 0.70
N LEU A 141 6.36 8.71 0.99
CA LEU A 141 5.03 9.18 1.39
C LEU A 141 3.94 8.68 0.44
N GLU A 142 3.03 7.87 0.97
CA GLU A 142 1.82 7.38 0.31
C GLU A 142 1.13 8.52 -0.44
N TYR A 143 0.92 8.37 -1.75
CA TYR A 143 0.34 9.42 -2.60
C TYR A 143 -1.20 9.44 -2.52
N TYR A 144 -1.71 9.52 -1.28
CA TYR A 144 -3.14 9.52 -0.94
C TYR A 144 -3.42 10.33 0.33
N GLY A 145 -4.55 11.04 0.36
CA GLY A 145 -5.05 11.79 1.51
C GLY A 145 -4.03 12.79 2.08
N GLU A 146 -3.86 12.81 3.40
CA GLU A 146 -2.90 13.73 4.04
C GLU A 146 -1.44 13.40 3.72
N SER A 147 -1.08 12.12 3.56
CA SER A 147 0.29 11.74 3.17
C SER A 147 0.64 12.26 1.78
N GLY A 148 -0.29 12.11 0.82
CA GLY A 148 -0.11 12.63 -0.53
C GLY A 148 -0.10 14.16 -0.56
N ALA A 149 -0.92 14.81 0.27
CA ALA A 149 -0.87 16.27 0.43
C ALA A 149 0.44 16.77 1.08
N ILE A 150 1.11 15.96 1.89
CA ILE A 150 2.47 16.23 2.39
C ILE A 150 3.50 16.02 1.27
N ASN A 151 3.36 14.95 0.48
CA ASN A 151 4.22 14.65 -0.68
C ASN A 151 4.22 15.84 -1.68
N GLU A 152 3.04 16.26 -2.12
CA GLU A 152 2.80 17.47 -2.91
C GLU A 152 3.41 18.73 -2.30
N SER A 153 3.24 18.92 -0.99
CA SER A 153 3.75 20.11 -0.31
C SER A 153 5.27 20.14 -0.23
N PHE A 154 5.95 18.99 -0.05
CA PHE A 154 7.41 18.96 -0.13
C PHE A 154 7.92 19.26 -1.54
N ALA A 155 7.24 18.73 -2.56
CA ALA A 155 7.53 19.04 -3.95
C ALA A 155 7.37 20.55 -4.24
N ASP A 156 6.29 21.18 -3.76
CA ASP A 156 6.08 22.63 -3.84
C ASP A 156 7.15 23.43 -3.10
N ILE A 157 7.42 23.08 -1.84
CA ILE A 157 8.42 23.74 -0.98
C ILE A 157 9.78 23.75 -1.69
N PHE A 158 10.26 22.61 -2.17
CA PHE A 158 11.56 22.53 -2.80
C PHE A 158 11.58 23.09 -4.22
N GLY A 159 10.48 23.04 -4.98
CA GLY A 159 10.33 23.79 -6.23
C GLY A 159 10.59 25.29 -6.03
N CYS A 160 9.88 25.94 -5.10
CA CYS A 160 10.09 27.35 -4.78
C CYS A 160 11.48 27.65 -4.19
N MET A 161 12.09 26.74 -3.41
CA MET A 161 13.46 26.95 -2.89
C MET A 161 14.57 26.76 -3.95
N ILE A 162 14.35 25.91 -4.96
CA ILE A 162 15.25 25.73 -6.10
C ILE A 162 15.24 26.97 -7.01
N GLU A 163 14.06 27.54 -7.26
CA GLU A 163 13.94 28.80 -7.99
C GLU A 163 14.46 29.98 -7.15
N GLY A 164 14.03 30.09 -5.89
CA GLY A 164 14.51 31.08 -4.92
C GLY A 164 14.02 32.51 -5.16
N GLU A 165 13.10 32.74 -6.10
CA GLU A 165 12.61 34.08 -6.45
C GLU A 165 11.34 34.51 -5.66
N ASN A 166 10.39 33.59 -5.45
CA ASN A 166 9.06 33.92 -4.93
C ASN A 166 8.39 32.75 -4.16
N TRP A 167 7.07 32.80 -3.96
CA TRP A 167 6.27 31.80 -3.20
C TRP A 167 5.15 31.16 -4.03
N GLN A 168 5.17 31.38 -5.34
CA GLN A 168 4.21 30.89 -6.31
C GLN A 168 4.79 29.66 -7.02
N LEU A 169 3.91 28.90 -7.66
CA LEU A 169 4.27 27.84 -8.57
C LEU A 169 3.59 27.99 -9.92
N GLY A 170 4.29 27.62 -10.99
CA GLY A 170 3.81 27.57 -12.36
C GLY A 170 3.51 28.93 -12.98
N GLU A 171 3.87 30.04 -12.35
CA GLU A 171 3.67 31.42 -12.83
C GLU A 171 4.27 31.66 -14.23
N SER A 172 5.34 30.96 -14.57
CA SER A 172 6.01 30.98 -15.87
C SER A 172 5.35 30.10 -16.93
N ILE A 173 4.44 29.18 -16.55
CA ILE A 173 3.72 28.28 -17.48
C ILE A 173 2.20 28.50 -17.55
N VAL A 174 1.52 29.02 -16.51
CA VAL A 174 0.06 29.19 -16.57
C VAL A 174 -0.38 30.20 -17.62
N LYS A 175 -1.54 29.95 -18.24
CA LYS A 175 -2.23 30.91 -19.08
C LYS A 175 -3.20 31.75 -18.22
N PRO A 176 -3.10 33.09 -18.20
CA PRO A 176 -3.96 33.95 -17.39
C PRO A 176 -5.47 33.87 -17.68
N GLY A 177 -5.86 33.26 -18.80
CA GLY A 177 -7.27 32.97 -19.11
C GLY A 177 -7.86 31.80 -18.31
N VAL A 178 -7.02 30.89 -17.82
CA VAL A 178 -7.40 29.73 -16.98
C VAL A 178 -7.04 29.98 -15.50
N PHE A 179 -5.89 30.61 -15.24
CA PHE A 179 -5.45 31.00 -13.89
C PHE A 179 -5.34 32.53 -13.78
N PRO A 180 -6.42 33.25 -13.42
CA PRO A 180 -6.42 34.72 -13.34
C PRO A 180 -5.49 35.31 -12.28
N SER A 181 -5.05 34.51 -11.31
CA SER A 181 -4.04 34.87 -10.31
C SER A 181 -2.64 35.03 -10.89
N GLY A 182 -2.37 34.39 -12.04
CA GLY A 182 -1.04 34.34 -12.65
C GLY A 182 -0.14 33.23 -12.11
N ALA A 183 -0.63 32.32 -11.27
CA ALA A 183 0.11 31.16 -10.75
C ALA A 183 -0.81 29.94 -10.59
N LEU A 184 -0.25 28.73 -10.66
CA LEU A 184 -0.94 27.46 -10.41
C LEU A 184 -1.27 27.32 -8.92
N ARG A 185 -0.28 27.58 -8.05
CA ARG A 185 -0.41 27.60 -6.58
C ARG A 185 0.34 28.81 -6.00
N ASP A 186 0.00 29.21 -4.77
CA ASP A 186 0.67 30.27 -4.03
C ASP A 186 0.79 29.86 -2.55
N MET A 187 2.00 29.52 -2.10
CA MET A 187 2.27 29.08 -0.72
C MET A 187 2.04 30.18 0.32
N SER A 188 2.10 31.45 -0.08
CA SER A 188 1.85 32.60 0.79
C SER A 188 0.35 32.92 0.93
N ASN A 189 -0.46 32.45 -0.03
CA ASN A 189 -1.91 32.62 -0.09
C ASN A 189 -2.56 31.43 -0.80
N PRO A 190 -2.74 30.26 -0.14
CA PRO A 190 -3.21 29.03 -0.80
C PRO A 190 -4.55 29.15 -1.52
N ASN A 191 -5.42 30.07 -1.09
CA ASN A 191 -6.67 30.35 -1.80
C ASN A 191 -6.44 31.01 -3.18
N ASN A 192 -5.19 31.30 -3.55
CA ASN A 192 -4.70 31.82 -4.84
C ASN A 192 -5.47 33.05 -5.34
N GLY A 193 -5.82 33.93 -4.39
CA GLY A 193 -6.63 35.14 -4.64
C GLY A 193 -8.09 34.89 -5.06
N ALA A 194 -8.54 33.64 -5.08
CA ALA A 194 -9.83 33.26 -5.62
C ALA A 194 -10.99 33.37 -4.60
N GLY A 195 -12.18 33.68 -5.11
CA GLY A 195 -13.37 33.96 -4.29
C GLY A 195 -14.16 32.73 -3.83
N ASN A 196 -13.86 31.53 -4.31
CA ASN A 196 -14.51 30.27 -3.92
C ASN A 196 -13.64 29.06 -4.26
N SER A 197 -13.92 27.91 -3.62
CA SER A 197 -13.13 26.68 -3.70
C SER A 197 -13.12 25.95 -5.04
N ASN A 198 -14.02 26.30 -5.98
CA ASN A 198 -14.09 25.67 -7.30
C ASN A 198 -13.28 26.46 -8.34
N SER A 199 -12.49 27.45 -7.92
CA SER A 199 -11.69 28.28 -8.82
C SER A 199 -10.35 27.59 -9.12
N PRO A 200 -9.83 27.66 -10.36
CA PRO A 200 -8.53 27.09 -10.71
C PRO A 200 -7.42 27.56 -9.77
N GLY A 201 -6.67 26.60 -9.23
CA GLY A 201 -5.56 26.86 -8.32
C GLY A 201 -5.93 27.25 -6.88
N TRP A 202 -7.21 27.20 -6.48
CA TRP A 202 -7.59 27.38 -5.07
C TRP A 202 -7.21 26.14 -4.25
N GLN A 203 -6.57 26.37 -3.10
CA GLN A 203 -6.27 25.37 -2.08
C GLN A 203 -6.74 25.88 -0.71
N PRO A 204 -7.00 24.99 0.28
CA PRO A 204 -7.29 25.38 1.65
C PRO A 204 -6.02 25.87 2.35
N ALA A 205 -6.16 26.88 3.20
CA ALA A 205 -5.05 27.45 3.98
C ALA A 205 -5.07 27.00 5.46
N HIS A 206 -6.05 26.20 5.86
CA HIS A 206 -6.26 25.76 7.24
C HIS A 206 -7.10 24.47 7.27
N VAL A 207 -6.87 23.56 8.23
CA VAL A 207 -7.51 22.22 8.28
C VAL A 207 -9.05 22.21 8.35
N ASN A 208 -9.68 23.32 8.72
CA ASN A 208 -11.14 23.45 8.71
C ASN A 208 -11.73 23.71 7.31
N GLN A 209 -10.88 23.94 6.31
CA GLN A 209 -11.21 24.03 4.88
C GLN A 209 -10.79 22.75 4.12
N GLN A 210 -10.20 21.76 4.81
CA GLN A 210 -9.65 20.55 4.21
C GLN A 210 -10.72 19.77 3.44
N TYR A 211 -10.37 19.35 2.23
CA TYR A 211 -11.18 18.44 1.43
C TYR A 211 -11.18 17.04 2.04
N LYS A 212 -12.37 16.45 2.17
CA LYS A 212 -12.63 15.12 2.77
C LYS A 212 -13.40 14.18 1.83
N GLY A 213 -13.37 14.45 0.52
CA GLY A 213 -13.92 13.53 -0.49
C GLY A 213 -12.83 12.62 -1.08
N SER A 214 -13.18 11.86 -2.12
CA SER A 214 -12.31 10.84 -2.73
C SER A 214 -11.65 11.23 -4.05
N LEU A 215 -12.00 12.38 -4.65
CA LEU A 215 -11.34 12.88 -5.87
C LEU A 215 -9.86 13.19 -5.60
N ASP A 216 -9.03 13.22 -6.64
CA ASP A 216 -7.63 13.69 -6.54
C ASP A 216 -6.84 12.89 -5.47
N ASN A 217 -6.96 11.56 -5.48
CA ASN A 217 -6.42 10.67 -4.45
C ASN A 217 -6.78 11.11 -3.01
N ALA A 218 -8.04 11.47 -2.78
CA ALA A 218 -8.54 12.13 -1.55
C ALA A 218 -7.97 13.54 -1.28
N GLY A 219 -7.73 14.29 -2.36
CA GLY A 219 -7.37 15.70 -2.39
C GLY A 219 -5.89 15.97 -2.09
N VAL A 220 -4.96 15.26 -2.73
CA VAL A 220 -3.51 15.47 -2.54
C VAL A 220 -3.08 16.86 -3.03
N HIS A 221 -3.40 17.21 -4.27
CA HIS A 221 -3.13 18.53 -4.84
C HIS A 221 -4.04 19.60 -4.23
N ILE A 222 -5.26 19.24 -3.81
CA ILE A 222 -6.16 20.17 -3.12
C ILE A 222 -5.57 20.55 -1.77
N ASN A 223 -5.27 19.58 -0.90
CA ASN A 223 -4.97 19.83 0.52
C ASN A 223 -3.53 20.29 0.81
N SER A 224 -2.60 20.19 -0.14
CA SER A 224 -1.18 20.58 0.05
C SER A 224 -0.99 22.07 0.38
N GLY A 225 -1.98 22.92 0.07
CA GLY A 225 -2.01 24.33 0.50
C GLY A 225 -1.89 24.55 2.02
N ILE A 226 -2.33 23.59 2.84
CA ILE A 226 -2.27 23.67 4.31
C ILE A 226 -0.81 23.58 4.81
N PRO A 227 -0.05 22.50 4.53
CA PRO A 227 1.37 22.43 4.87
C PRO A 227 2.24 23.46 4.11
N ASN A 228 1.90 23.84 2.88
CA ASN A 228 2.58 24.93 2.16
C ASN A 228 2.54 26.24 2.95
N PHE A 229 1.38 26.61 3.50
CA PHE A 229 1.24 27.82 4.30
C PHE A 229 1.91 27.70 5.67
N ALA A 230 1.99 26.50 6.24
CA ALA A 230 2.80 26.25 7.44
C ALA A 230 4.29 26.50 7.16
N PHE A 231 4.83 25.98 6.04
CA PHE A 231 6.21 26.25 5.63
C PHE A 231 6.44 27.75 5.42
N TYR A 232 5.58 28.43 4.67
CA TYR A 232 5.66 29.89 4.46
C TYR A 232 5.71 30.66 5.78
N LYS A 233 4.81 30.36 6.73
CA LYS A 233 4.80 31.01 8.06
C LYS A 233 6.09 30.74 8.85
N PHE A 234 6.59 29.51 8.81
CA PHE A 234 7.82 29.13 9.49
C PHE A 234 9.03 29.84 8.87
N ALA A 235 9.17 29.81 7.54
CA ALA A 235 10.24 30.48 6.80
C ALA A 235 10.28 31.99 7.03
N ASN A 236 9.13 32.67 7.10
CA ASN A 236 9.07 34.09 7.48
C ASN A 236 9.53 34.35 8.94
N SER A 237 9.41 33.37 9.83
CA SER A 237 9.85 33.48 11.22
C SER A 237 11.34 33.16 11.43
N VAL A 238 11.95 32.31 10.60
CA VAL A 238 13.32 31.79 10.84
C VAL A 238 14.31 32.00 9.69
N GLY A 239 13.83 32.43 8.52
CA GLY A 239 14.59 32.54 7.27
C GLY A 239 14.64 31.23 6.48
N ASN A 240 14.63 31.33 5.14
CA ASN A 240 14.53 30.18 4.23
C ASN A 240 15.64 29.13 4.47
N ASP A 241 16.90 29.53 4.71
CA ASP A 241 18.00 28.57 4.95
C ASP A 241 17.76 27.67 6.17
N LYS A 242 17.19 28.21 7.26
CA LYS A 242 16.79 27.37 8.40
C LYS A 242 15.59 26.51 8.06
N ALA A 243 14.56 27.10 7.42
CA ALA A 243 13.32 26.40 7.12
C ALA A 243 13.54 25.19 6.19
N GLN A 244 14.28 25.36 5.09
CA GLN A 244 14.57 24.29 4.13
C GLN A 244 15.40 23.16 4.77
N ARG A 245 16.36 23.46 5.65
CA ARG A 245 17.16 22.45 6.38
C ARG A 245 16.33 21.65 7.37
N VAL A 246 15.41 22.32 8.09
CA VAL A 246 14.49 21.66 9.01
C VAL A 246 13.53 20.75 8.25
N PHE A 247 12.90 21.24 7.18
CA PHE A 247 11.97 20.43 6.39
C PHE A 247 12.67 19.27 5.68
N TYR A 248 13.87 19.48 5.12
CA TYR A 248 14.67 18.38 4.56
C TYR A 248 15.01 17.33 5.62
N LYS A 249 15.38 17.73 6.84
CA LYS A 249 15.60 16.77 7.94
C LYS A 249 14.31 16.08 8.38
N ALA A 250 13.17 16.77 8.41
CA ALA A 250 11.88 16.15 8.72
C ALA A 250 11.54 15.04 7.72
N LEU A 251 11.67 15.32 6.41
CA LEU A 251 11.46 14.35 5.34
C LEU A 251 12.45 13.18 5.39
N THR A 252 13.73 13.44 5.62
CA THR A 252 14.80 12.43 5.48
C THR A 252 15.18 11.68 6.75
N SER A 253 14.69 12.10 7.92
CA SER A 253 15.00 11.46 9.21
C SER A 253 13.78 11.05 10.01
N TYR A 254 12.61 11.63 9.75
CA TYR A 254 11.43 11.44 10.57
C TYR A 254 10.27 10.84 9.76
N LEU A 255 9.73 11.54 8.77
CA LEU A 255 8.54 11.06 8.06
C LEU A 255 8.66 9.63 7.50
N THR A 256 7.55 8.90 7.61
CA THR A 256 7.34 7.52 7.13
C THR A 256 6.20 7.48 6.12
N LYS A 257 6.07 6.36 5.40
CA LYS A 257 5.10 6.15 4.31
C LYS A 257 3.68 6.59 4.64
N SER A 258 3.16 6.28 5.82
CA SER A 258 1.78 6.63 6.21
C SER A 258 1.60 7.99 6.88
N SER A 259 2.67 8.78 7.08
CA SER A 259 2.64 10.01 7.91
C SER A 259 1.52 10.99 7.53
N LYS A 260 0.81 11.51 8.55
CA LYS A 260 -0.31 12.45 8.41
C LYS A 260 0.08 13.86 8.87
N PHE A 261 -0.81 14.85 8.81
CA PHE A 261 -0.44 16.25 9.08
C PHE A 261 0.09 16.48 10.51
N VAL A 262 -0.38 15.71 11.50
CA VAL A 262 0.13 15.76 12.88
C VAL A 262 1.58 15.26 12.97
N ASP A 263 1.93 14.23 12.19
CA ASP A 263 3.30 13.69 12.14
C ASP A 263 4.25 14.67 11.47
N LEU A 264 3.81 15.34 10.40
CA LEU A 264 4.55 16.46 9.80
C LEU A 264 4.87 17.56 10.83
N ARG A 265 3.89 17.96 11.65
CA ARG A 265 4.14 18.92 12.73
C ARG A 265 5.21 18.41 13.71
N MET A 266 5.07 17.17 14.19
CA MET A 266 6.02 16.60 15.15
C MET A 266 7.44 16.46 14.56
N ALA A 267 7.55 15.97 13.32
CA ALA A 267 8.79 15.83 12.58
C ALA A 267 9.52 17.17 12.37
N VAL A 268 8.79 18.22 11.96
CA VAL A 268 9.36 19.57 11.77
C VAL A 268 9.72 20.21 13.10
N GLU A 269 8.89 20.08 14.15
CA GLU A 269 9.23 20.54 15.50
C GLU A 269 10.50 19.87 16.05
N GLN A 270 10.66 18.56 15.84
CA GLN A 270 11.85 17.82 16.28
C GLN A 270 13.09 18.19 15.47
N ALA A 271 12.99 18.22 14.13
CA ALA A 271 14.08 18.65 13.26
C ALA A 271 14.55 20.09 13.55
N ALA A 272 13.61 20.99 13.90
CA ALA A 272 13.91 22.35 14.31
C ALA A 272 14.68 22.40 15.64
N TYR A 273 14.32 21.54 16.60
CA TYR A 273 15.04 21.41 17.86
C TYR A 273 16.46 20.86 17.67
N ASP A 274 16.61 19.77 16.89
CA ASP A 274 17.89 19.08 16.72
C ASP A 274 18.92 19.94 15.99
N LEU A 275 18.49 20.72 14.99
CA LEU A 275 19.36 21.59 14.20
C LEU A 275 19.63 22.94 14.86
N PHE A 276 18.61 23.53 15.52
CA PHE A 276 18.61 24.95 15.87
C PHE A 276 17.97 25.28 17.24
N GLY A 277 17.65 24.28 18.07
CA GLY A 277 17.20 24.45 19.45
C GLY A 277 15.76 24.94 19.65
N ALA A 278 15.42 25.17 20.92
CA ALA A 278 14.04 25.37 21.39
C ALA A 278 13.30 26.55 20.73
N ASP A 279 13.96 27.69 20.50
CA ASP A 279 13.32 28.86 19.87
C ASP A 279 12.86 28.55 18.44
N THR A 280 13.65 27.77 17.70
CA THR A 280 13.32 27.36 16.32
C THR A 280 12.19 26.32 16.34
N LYS A 281 12.18 25.39 17.30
CA LYS A 281 11.04 24.48 17.53
C LYS A 281 9.75 25.24 17.85
N GLN A 282 9.81 26.28 18.69
CA GLN A 282 8.64 27.09 19.01
C GLN A 282 8.11 27.86 17.79
N ALA A 283 9.00 28.34 16.92
CA ALA A 283 8.60 28.96 15.65
C ALA A 283 7.89 27.97 14.71
N ALA A 284 8.35 26.71 14.64
CA ALA A 284 7.65 25.65 13.90
C ALA A 284 6.26 25.37 14.50
N ALA A 285 6.17 25.14 15.81
CA ALA A 285 4.91 24.89 16.51
C ALA A 285 3.87 26.01 16.25
N ASN A 286 4.31 27.27 16.29
CA ASN A 286 3.46 28.44 16.00
C ASN A 286 2.96 28.45 14.55
N ALA A 287 3.77 28.00 13.59
CA ALA A 287 3.41 27.97 12.17
C ALA A 287 2.35 26.89 11.86
N PHE A 288 2.46 25.69 12.45
CA PHE A 288 1.46 24.63 12.32
C PHE A 288 0.16 24.97 13.05
N GLU A 289 0.22 25.54 14.26
CA GLU A 289 -0.97 25.98 14.99
C GLU A 289 -1.77 27.03 14.19
N ALA A 290 -1.08 27.92 13.46
CA ALA A 290 -1.68 28.95 12.63
C ALA A 290 -2.36 28.43 11.35
N VAL A 291 -2.18 27.16 10.98
CA VAL A 291 -2.96 26.44 9.94
C VAL A 291 -3.89 25.37 10.55
N GLY A 292 -3.98 25.32 11.89
CA GLY A 292 -4.89 24.46 12.64
C GLY A 292 -4.43 23.01 12.80
N ILE A 293 -3.22 22.66 12.36
CA ILE A 293 -2.61 21.37 12.64
C ILE A 293 -2.15 21.38 14.10
N LYS A 294 -2.90 20.70 14.96
CA LYS A 294 -2.68 20.68 16.42
C LYS A 294 -1.86 19.46 16.83
N GLY A 295 -0.87 19.67 17.68
CA GLY A 295 -0.10 18.61 18.32
C GLY A 295 -0.27 18.65 19.83
N THR A 296 -0.35 17.49 20.47
CA THR A 296 -0.04 17.36 21.90
C THR A 296 1.48 17.25 22.05
N ASN A 297 2.09 18.07 22.91
CA ASN A 297 3.55 18.25 23.01
C ASN A 297 4.29 17.04 23.64
N THR A 298 3.84 15.81 23.41
CA THR A 298 4.26 14.60 24.14
C THR A 298 4.57 13.38 23.26
N GLY A 299 4.29 13.41 21.95
CA GLY A 299 4.69 12.36 21.02
C GLY A 299 6.16 12.45 20.61
N GLN A 300 6.79 11.30 20.34
CA GLN A 300 7.93 11.27 19.41
C GLN A 300 7.40 11.40 17.99
N PRO A 301 8.15 11.98 17.03
CA PRO A 301 7.94 11.68 15.63
C PRO A 301 8.00 10.16 15.43
N ASN A 302 7.25 9.63 14.47
CA ASN A 302 7.38 8.25 14.01
C ASN A 302 6.87 7.18 14.99
N ASN A 303 5.81 7.46 15.75
CA ASN A 303 5.11 6.41 16.50
C ASN A 303 4.21 5.58 15.56
N TYR A 304 4.79 4.97 14.53
CA TYR A 304 4.10 4.10 13.57
C TYR A 304 4.13 2.62 13.99
N GLU A 305 5.07 2.24 14.89
CA GLU A 305 5.27 0.86 15.39
C GLU A 305 4.18 0.45 16.39
N HIS A 306 2.96 0.33 15.89
CA HIS A 306 1.80 -0.17 16.62
C HIS A 306 1.63 -1.67 16.34
N ASP A 307 2.03 -2.49 17.32
CA ASP A 307 1.77 -3.93 17.32
C ASP A 307 0.32 -4.23 17.77
N LEU A 308 -0.35 -5.14 17.06
CA LEU A 308 -1.56 -5.78 17.52
C LEU A 308 -1.26 -6.65 18.74
N ALA A 309 -2.23 -6.79 19.64
CA ALA A 309 -2.13 -7.76 20.73
C ALA A 309 -1.90 -9.18 20.16
N VAL A 310 -0.88 -9.90 20.64
CA VAL A 310 -0.59 -11.28 20.23
C VAL A 310 -1.83 -12.15 20.43
N ASN A 311 -2.19 -12.98 19.44
CA ASN A 311 -3.34 -13.88 19.56
C ASN A 311 -3.15 -14.81 20.79
N PRO A 312 -4.15 -14.98 21.68
CA PRO A 312 -3.96 -15.71 22.92
C PRO A 312 -3.94 -17.24 22.76
N GLY A 313 -4.27 -17.77 21.58
CA GLY A 313 -4.32 -19.21 21.30
C GLY A 313 -2.96 -19.85 21.03
N ASP A 314 -2.99 -21.13 20.70
CA ASP A 314 -1.82 -21.95 20.40
C ASP A 314 -1.12 -21.53 19.10
N ASP A 315 0.10 -22.03 18.93
CA ASP A 315 0.99 -21.70 17.83
C ASP A 315 0.99 -22.90 16.85
N LEU A 316 0.15 -22.79 15.80
CA LEU A 316 -0.25 -23.92 14.94
C LEU A 316 0.19 -23.70 13.49
N ILE A 317 0.56 -24.79 12.81
CA ILE A 317 0.98 -24.77 11.42
C ILE A 317 0.11 -25.75 10.62
N LEU A 318 -0.52 -25.24 9.57
CA LEU A 318 -1.20 -26.02 8.54
C LEU A 318 -0.20 -26.21 7.39
N TYR A 319 -0.02 -27.44 6.91
CA TYR A 319 0.76 -27.71 5.70
C TYR A 319 0.05 -28.71 4.79
N TYR A 320 0.49 -28.75 3.53
CA TYR A 320 0.03 -29.73 2.55
C TYR A 320 1.12 -30.78 2.31
N GLU A 321 0.71 -32.04 2.26
CA GLU A 321 1.57 -33.22 2.20
C GLU A 321 1.21 -34.06 0.96
N GLU A 322 2.18 -34.29 0.07
CA GLU A 322 2.06 -35.22 -1.05
C GLU A 322 2.45 -36.64 -0.60
N GLY A 323 1.48 -37.34 0.00
CA GLY A 323 1.66 -38.71 0.45
C GLY A 323 1.69 -39.71 -0.72
N ILE A 324 2.48 -40.79 -0.56
CA ILE A 324 2.64 -41.89 -1.54
C ILE A 324 1.31 -42.50 -2.03
N PHE A 325 0.25 -42.40 -1.23
CA PHE A 325 -1.08 -42.97 -1.52
C PHE A 325 -2.22 -41.96 -1.57
N GLU A 326 -2.06 -40.80 -0.93
CA GLU A 326 -3.12 -39.82 -0.71
C GLU A 326 -2.50 -38.51 -0.22
N ASN A 327 -2.97 -37.38 -0.76
CA ASN A 327 -2.48 -36.05 -0.38
C ASN A 327 -3.36 -35.49 0.76
N ASN A 328 -2.73 -34.86 1.76
CA ASN A 328 -3.41 -34.46 2.99
C ASN A 328 -3.14 -33.00 3.35
N LEU A 329 -4.15 -32.33 3.91
CA LEU A 329 -3.93 -31.16 4.76
C LEU A 329 -3.74 -31.60 6.21
N VAL A 330 -2.63 -31.18 6.81
CA VAL A 330 -2.16 -31.64 8.11
C VAL A 330 -1.94 -30.45 9.04
N ILE A 331 -2.35 -30.57 10.31
CA ILE A 331 -2.09 -29.56 11.36
C ILE A 331 -1.08 -30.11 12.36
N VAL A 332 -0.03 -29.34 12.63
CA VAL A 332 0.98 -29.58 13.68
C VAL A 332 1.06 -28.39 14.64
N ALA A 333 1.60 -28.62 15.84
CA ALA A 333 2.06 -27.55 16.71
C ALA A 333 3.46 -27.05 16.29
N ASN A 334 3.92 -25.93 16.86
CA ASN A 334 5.22 -25.32 16.56
C ASN A 334 6.46 -26.18 16.90
N ASP A 335 6.30 -27.30 17.62
CA ASP A 335 7.34 -28.30 17.86
C ASP A 335 7.33 -29.46 16.84
N GLY A 336 6.43 -29.40 15.84
CA GLY A 336 6.23 -30.42 14.82
C GLY A 336 5.30 -31.58 15.25
N SER A 337 4.78 -31.57 16.48
CA SER A 337 3.86 -32.63 16.93
C SER A 337 2.50 -32.53 16.24
N THR A 338 2.01 -33.65 15.70
CA THR A 338 0.78 -33.66 14.88
C THR A 338 -0.48 -33.55 15.73
N ILE A 339 -1.30 -32.56 15.39
CA ILE A 339 -2.62 -32.30 16.00
C ILE A 339 -3.72 -32.99 15.18
N ALA A 340 -3.65 -32.89 13.85
CA ALA A 340 -4.61 -33.54 12.95
C ALA A 340 -3.91 -34.05 11.67
N ASN A 341 -3.88 -35.37 11.49
CA ASN A 341 -3.19 -36.03 10.36
C ASN A 341 -3.83 -35.81 8.98
N SER A 342 -5.10 -35.42 8.90
CA SER A 342 -5.84 -35.28 7.63
C SER A 342 -7.16 -34.54 7.86
N ILE A 343 -7.15 -33.21 7.76
CA ILE A 343 -8.38 -32.39 7.80
C ILE A 343 -9.09 -32.34 6.44
N TYR A 344 -8.36 -32.62 5.37
CA TYR A 344 -8.84 -32.80 4.00
C TYR A 344 -7.97 -33.81 3.26
N LYS A 345 -8.58 -34.47 2.28
CA LYS A 345 -8.01 -35.54 1.46
C LYS A 345 -8.26 -35.20 0.00
N GLY A 346 -7.19 -35.01 -0.75
CA GLY A 346 -7.27 -34.58 -2.14
C GLY A 346 -6.17 -33.61 -2.51
N GLU A 347 -6.08 -33.34 -3.81
CA GLU A 347 -5.12 -32.42 -4.40
C GLU A 347 -5.63 -30.99 -4.31
N ILE A 348 -4.75 -30.08 -3.89
CA ILE A 348 -5.01 -28.63 -3.85
C ILE A 348 -4.07 -27.91 -4.80
N ILE A 349 -4.52 -26.79 -5.35
CA ILE A 349 -3.77 -25.97 -6.32
C ILE A 349 -3.42 -24.58 -5.79
N SER A 350 -3.79 -24.28 -4.54
CA SER A 350 -3.51 -22.98 -3.91
C SER A 350 -3.11 -23.14 -2.45
N LYS A 351 -2.17 -22.31 -1.96
CA LYS A 351 -1.81 -22.24 -0.53
C LYS A 351 -3.07 -21.96 0.30
N PRO A 352 -3.38 -22.76 1.35
CA PRO A 352 -4.55 -22.53 2.17
C PRO A 352 -4.46 -21.21 2.96
N SER A 353 -5.57 -20.48 3.01
CA SER A 353 -5.74 -19.24 3.75
C SER A 353 -6.60 -19.46 4.98
N VAL A 354 -6.23 -18.83 6.11
CA VAL A 354 -6.78 -19.12 7.44
C VAL A 354 -7.13 -17.83 8.18
N THR A 355 -8.25 -17.82 8.89
CA THR A 355 -8.68 -16.73 9.79
C THR A 355 -7.78 -16.60 11.03
N ASP A 356 -7.82 -15.45 11.70
CA ASP A 356 -6.94 -15.18 12.86
C ASP A 356 -7.14 -16.16 14.02
N ASN A 357 -8.38 -16.63 14.19
CA ASN A 357 -8.75 -17.60 15.21
C ASN A 357 -8.73 -19.06 14.72
N GLY A 358 -8.23 -19.32 13.51
CA GLY A 358 -8.00 -20.67 13.00
C GLY A 358 -9.25 -21.50 12.75
N SER A 359 -10.44 -20.96 13.00
CA SER A 359 -11.70 -21.72 12.91
C SER A 359 -12.15 -21.94 11.47
N GLU A 360 -11.58 -21.22 10.50
CA GLU A 360 -11.97 -21.26 9.10
C GLU A 360 -10.75 -21.29 8.19
N ILE A 361 -10.75 -22.25 7.26
CA ILE A 361 -9.70 -22.44 6.26
C ILE A 361 -10.37 -22.46 4.88
N VAL A 362 -9.82 -21.73 3.90
CA VAL A 362 -10.23 -21.79 2.48
C VAL A 362 -9.04 -22.11 1.58
N PHE A 363 -9.31 -22.83 0.49
CA PHE A 363 -8.32 -23.19 -0.53
C PHE A 363 -9.03 -23.58 -1.83
N VAL A 364 -8.29 -23.64 -2.94
CA VAL A 364 -8.79 -24.17 -4.22
C VAL A 364 -8.28 -25.59 -4.43
N GLY A 365 -9.22 -26.51 -4.73
CA GLY A 365 -8.90 -27.91 -5.07
C GLY A 365 -8.56 -28.08 -6.55
N SER A 366 -8.01 -29.23 -6.96
CA SER A 366 -7.78 -29.52 -8.39
C SER A 366 -9.06 -29.72 -9.22
N ASP A 367 -10.25 -29.64 -8.60
CA ASP A 367 -11.54 -29.48 -9.27
C ASP A 367 -11.92 -28.00 -9.54
N TYR A 368 -11.01 -27.06 -9.27
CA TYR A 368 -11.12 -25.61 -9.46
C TYR A 368 -12.24 -24.92 -8.68
N LYS A 369 -12.61 -25.48 -7.52
CA LYS A 369 -13.63 -24.94 -6.62
C LYS A 369 -13.03 -24.43 -5.33
N ILE A 370 -13.73 -23.48 -4.69
CA ILE A 370 -13.35 -23.00 -3.36
C ILE A 370 -13.90 -23.97 -2.31
N HIS A 371 -13.00 -24.70 -1.69
CA HIS A 371 -13.27 -25.51 -0.52
C HIS A 371 -13.20 -24.67 0.75
N TYR A 372 -13.90 -25.15 1.78
CA TYR A 372 -13.95 -24.56 3.09
C TYR A 372 -13.86 -25.66 4.15
N ILE A 373 -13.05 -25.44 5.18
CA ILE A 373 -13.03 -26.27 6.39
C ILE A 373 -13.34 -25.38 7.57
N PHE A 374 -14.34 -25.77 8.36
CA PHE A 374 -14.58 -25.22 9.69
C PHE A 374 -13.99 -26.14 10.75
N ILE A 375 -13.34 -25.57 11.77
CA ILE A 375 -12.80 -26.29 12.93
C ILE A 375 -13.50 -25.80 14.19
N ASN A 376 -14.16 -26.73 14.89
CA ASN A 376 -14.66 -26.53 16.25
C ASN A 376 -13.55 -26.90 17.25
N TRP A 377 -12.80 -25.91 17.72
CA TRP A 377 -11.70 -26.12 18.67
C TRP A 377 -12.13 -26.72 20.03
N ASP A 378 -13.38 -26.51 20.47
CA ASP A 378 -13.89 -27.06 21.72
C ASP A 378 -14.11 -28.59 21.65
N SER A 379 -14.43 -29.13 20.47
CA SER A 379 -14.71 -30.56 20.25
C SER A 379 -13.63 -31.29 19.44
N GLY A 380 -12.67 -30.55 18.88
CA GLY A 380 -11.67 -31.07 17.94
C GLY A 380 -12.26 -31.60 16.62
N GLN A 381 -13.53 -31.32 16.34
CA GLN A 381 -14.20 -31.74 15.11
C GLN A 381 -13.99 -30.71 14.00
N TYR A 382 -13.84 -31.21 12.77
CA TYR A 382 -13.74 -30.38 11.57
C TYR A 382 -14.78 -30.81 10.54
N GLN A 383 -15.27 -29.84 9.76
CA GLN A 383 -16.28 -30.04 8.73
C GLN A 383 -15.80 -29.45 7.41
N HIS A 384 -15.76 -30.28 6.36
CA HIS A 384 -15.43 -29.88 5.00
C HIS A 384 -16.68 -29.59 4.18
N SER A 385 -16.63 -28.55 3.35
CA SER A 385 -17.64 -28.24 2.34
C SER A 385 -17.02 -27.51 1.13
N ILE A 386 -17.85 -27.23 0.13
CA ILE A 386 -17.51 -26.40 -1.04
C ILE A 386 -18.39 -25.15 -0.95
N ILE A 387 -17.78 -23.97 -0.90
CA ILE A 387 -18.51 -22.69 -0.77
C ILE A 387 -18.68 -21.94 -2.10
N GLN A 388 -17.85 -22.24 -3.12
CA GLN A 388 -18.11 -21.85 -4.50
C GLN A 388 -17.93 -23.07 -5.40
N ASN A 389 -19.03 -23.57 -5.99
CA ASN A 389 -19.05 -24.84 -6.71
C ASN A 389 -18.79 -24.70 -8.23
N ASP A 390 -18.75 -23.49 -8.76
CA ASP A 390 -18.36 -23.24 -10.15
C ASP A 390 -16.85 -23.52 -10.31
N PRO A 391 -16.45 -24.42 -11.24
CA PRO A 391 -15.07 -24.89 -11.36
C PRO A 391 -14.22 -23.90 -12.18
N ILE A 392 -14.09 -22.68 -11.68
CA ILE A 392 -13.42 -21.55 -12.36
C ILE A 392 -12.27 -20.95 -11.55
N TRP A 393 -12.08 -21.36 -10.30
CA TRP A 393 -11.16 -20.69 -9.37
C TRP A 393 -9.73 -21.23 -9.49
N ARG A 394 -8.74 -20.37 -9.18
CA ARG A 394 -7.31 -20.73 -9.14
C ARG A 394 -6.68 -20.49 -7.76
N ASN A 395 -7.00 -19.38 -7.11
CA ASN A 395 -6.58 -19.10 -5.72
C ASN A 395 -7.69 -18.37 -4.95
N VAL A 396 -7.66 -18.48 -3.62
CA VAL A 396 -8.60 -17.86 -2.68
C VAL A 396 -7.93 -17.50 -1.35
N ALA A 397 -8.23 -16.32 -0.83
CA ALA A 397 -7.83 -15.87 0.50
C ALA A 397 -9.06 -15.46 1.34
N ILE A 398 -9.00 -15.64 2.65
CA ILE A 398 -10.02 -15.21 3.61
C ILE A 398 -9.48 -14.07 4.48
N SER A 399 -10.32 -13.06 4.77
CA SER A 399 -9.94 -11.97 5.67
C SER A 399 -9.75 -12.48 7.09
N LYS A 400 -8.97 -11.76 7.94
CA LYS A 400 -8.59 -12.26 9.26
C LYS A 400 -9.77 -12.44 10.23
N ASP A 401 -10.83 -11.65 10.04
CA ASP A 401 -12.14 -11.76 10.69
C ASP A 401 -13.11 -12.76 9.99
N GLY A 402 -12.75 -13.22 8.80
CA GLY A 402 -13.53 -14.06 7.89
C GLY A 402 -14.86 -13.45 7.43
N TRP A 403 -14.91 -12.12 7.25
CA TRP A 403 -16.04 -11.44 6.62
C TRP A 403 -15.92 -11.30 5.09
N ARG A 404 -14.73 -11.55 4.51
CA ARG A 404 -14.47 -11.39 3.08
C ARG A 404 -13.67 -12.54 2.50
N LEU A 405 -13.93 -12.84 1.23
CA LEU A 405 -13.09 -13.68 0.39
C LEU A 405 -12.50 -12.84 -0.73
N ALA A 406 -11.23 -13.07 -1.04
CA ALA A 406 -10.59 -12.64 -2.27
C ALA A 406 -10.32 -13.87 -3.12
N ALA A 407 -10.63 -13.84 -4.41
CA ALA A 407 -10.47 -15.00 -5.29
C ALA A 407 -10.10 -14.57 -6.71
N ILE A 408 -9.32 -15.42 -7.38
CA ILE A 408 -8.91 -15.26 -8.78
C ILE A 408 -9.25 -16.51 -9.57
N THR A 409 -9.42 -16.37 -10.88
CA THR A 409 -9.90 -17.45 -11.75
C THR A 409 -8.79 -18.17 -12.51
N GLN A 410 -9.15 -19.26 -13.19
CA GLN A 410 -8.32 -19.94 -14.19
C GLN A 410 -8.10 -19.09 -15.45
N GLU A 411 -8.99 -18.14 -15.75
CA GLU A 411 -8.74 -17.13 -16.78
C GLU A 411 -7.68 -16.17 -16.22
N LEU A 412 -6.48 -16.22 -16.80
CA LEU A 412 -5.34 -15.42 -16.36
C LEU A 412 -5.57 -13.97 -16.76
N GLY A 413 -5.62 -13.10 -15.75
CA GLY A 413 -5.84 -11.67 -15.91
C GLY A 413 -5.56 -10.87 -14.63
N PRO A 414 -5.62 -9.54 -14.72
CA PRO A 414 -5.37 -8.61 -13.62
C PRO A 414 -6.51 -8.50 -12.60
N GLU A 415 -7.54 -9.33 -12.66
CA GLU A 415 -8.74 -9.19 -11.83
C GLU A 415 -8.67 -9.95 -10.49
N ILE A 416 -8.97 -9.25 -9.39
CA ILE A 416 -9.28 -9.85 -8.09
C ILE A 416 -10.78 -9.72 -7.83
N MET A 417 -11.46 -10.84 -7.56
CA MET A 417 -12.87 -10.86 -7.17
C MET A 417 -13.00 -10.89 -5.65
N ILE A 418 -13.79 -9.97 -5.09
CA ILE A 418 -14.01 -9.85 -3.65
C ILE A 418 -15.48 -10.17 -3.33
N TYR A 419 -15.70 -11.17 -2.49
CA TYR A 419 -17.01 -11.41 -1.87
C TYR A 419 -17.01 -10.83 -0.46
N ASP A 420 -18.03 -10.06 -0.12
CA ASP A 420 -18.27 -9.60 1.24
C ASP A 420 -19.55 -10.26 1.79
N PHE A 421 -19.41 -10.97 2.91
CA PHE A 421 -20.48 -11.75 3.53
C PHE A 421 -21.58 -10.89 4.20
N ASN A 422 -21.29 -9.63 4.55
CA ASN A 422 -22.29 -8.68 5.06
C ASN A 422 -23.11 -8.07 3.92
N LEU A 423 -22.45 -7.76 2.80
CA LEU A 423 -23.06 -7.16 1.60
C LEU A 423 -23.69 -8.20 0.65
N GLU A 424 -23.50 -9.50 0.91
CA GLU A 424 -23.94 -10.67 0.13
C GLU A 424 -23.58 -10.62 -1.38
N LYS A 425 -22.52 -9.87 -1.76
CA LYS A 425 -22.24 -9.53 -3.16
C LYS A 425 -20.76 -9.68 -3.53
N TRP A 426 -20.50 -10.03 -4.79
CA TRP A 426 -19.18 -9.94 -5.40
C TRP A 426 -18.93 -8.54 -5.97
N LYS A 427 -17.67 -8.08 -5.93
CA LYS A 427 -17.14 -6.99 -6.77
C LYS A 427 -15.78 -7.40 -7.34
N THR A 428 -15.59 -7.16 -8.62
CA THR A 428 -14.29 -7.30 -9.28
C THR A 428 -13.50 -6.00 -9.18
N PHE A 429 -12.20 -6.13 -8.91
CA PHE A 429 -11.22 -5.05 -8.96
C PHE A 429 -10.18 -5.42 -10.02
N GLU A 430 -9.90 -4.51 -10.94
CA GLU A 430 -8.85 -4.66 -11.95
C GLU A 430 -7.56 -4.03 -11.42
N VAL A 431 -6.48 -4.81 -11.37
CA VAL A 431 -5.18 -4.35 -10.91
C VAL A 431 -4.40 -3.73 -12.07
N TYR A 432 -3.87 -2.53 -11.87
CA TYR A 432 -3.00 -1.83 -12.81
C TYR A 432 -1.68 -1.45 -12.13
N ILE A 433 -0.66 -1.11 -12.91
CA ILE A 433 0.61 -0.57 -12.40
C ILE A 433 0.39 0.93 -12.11
N PRO A 434 0.33 1.37 -10.83
CA PRO A 434 0.12 2.78 -10.52
C PRO A 434 1.35 3.61 -10.93
N SER A 435 1.08 4.81 -11.42
CA SER A 435 2.06 5.89 -11.51
C SER A 435 1.58 7.09 -10.69
N THR A 436 2.38 8.14 -10.62
CA THR A 436 2.03 9.43 -10.01
C THR A 436 0.94 10.18 -10.78
N VAL A 437 0.53 9.69 -11.97
CA VAL A 437 -0.54 10.25 -12.78
C VAL A 437 -1.67 9.25 -12.97
N GLU A 438 -2.89 9.68 -12.69
CA GLU A 438 -4.10 8.93 -12.99
C GLU A 438 -4.17 8.63 -14.50
N GLY A 439 -4.15 7.35 -14.88
CA GLY A 439 -4.32 6.89 -16.27
C GLY A 439 -3.04 6.61 -17.08
N VAL A 440 -1.83 6.74 -16.51
CA VAL A 440 -0.58 6.33 -17.17
C VAL A 440 -0.04 5.04 -16.55
N THR A 441 0.11 3.98 -17.34
CA THR A 441 0.68 2.68 -16.93
C THR A 441 2.01 2.42 -17.64
N ALA A 442 2.97 1.82 -16.92
CA ALA A 442 4.29 1.46 -17.44
C ALA A 442 4.48 -0.07 -17.44
N GLY A 443 3.93 -0.74 -18.46
CA GLY A 443 3.91 -2.19 -18.59
C GLY A 443 2.53 -2.80 -18.36
N LYS A 444 2.41 -4.12 -18.58
CA LYS A 444 1.16 -4.86 -18.44
C LYS A 444 1.26 -5.93 -17.35
N ILE A 445 0.27 -5.97 -16.45
CA ILE A 445 0.04 -7.12 -15.58
C ILE A 445 -0.56 -8.26 -16.41
N GLU A 446 0.06 -9.43 -16.37
CA GLU A 446 -0.41 -10.64 -17.03
C GLU A 446 -1.42 -11.39 -16.15
N TYR A 447 -1.05 -11.66 -14.90
CA TYR A 447 -1.94 -12.22 -13.87
C TYR A 447 -1.39 -12.07 -12.44
N ILE A 448 -2.29 -12.12 -11.46
CA ILE A 448 -2.01 -12.24 -10.02
C ILE A 448 -1.86 -13.72 -9.63
N ASP A 449 -1.10 -14.06 -8.58
CA ASP A 449 -1.05 -15.45 -8.05
C ASP A 449 -1.32 -15.55 -6.54
N VAL A 450 -0.42 -15.07 -5.69
CA VAL A 450 -0.57 -15.09 -4.22
C VAL A 450 -1.36 -13.87 -3.74
N MET A 451 -2.22 -14.07 -2.75
CA MET A 451 -2.99 -13.01 -2.09
C MET A 451 -3.10 -13.27 -0.58
N GLU A 452 -2.94 -12.23 0.23
CA GLU A 452 -3.24 -12.24 1.66
C GLU A 452 -3.93 -10.93 2.09
N PHE A 453 -5.01 -11.04 2.88
CA PHE A 453 -5.61 -9.88 3.54
C PHE A 453 -4.75 -9.36 4.70
N ASN A 454 -4.65 -8.05 4.81
CA ASN A 454 -4.14 -7.40 6.02
C ASN A 454 -5.05 -7.68 7.23
N TYR A 455 -4.60 -7.30 8.43
CA TYR A 455 -5.32 -7.52 9.68
C TYR A 455 -6.74 -6.91 9.71
N SER A 456 -6.98 -5.76 9.06
CA SER A 456 -8.31 -5.15 8.98
C SER A 456 -9.22 -5.81 7.95
N GLY A 457 -8.67 -6.49 6.95
CA GLY A 457 -9.45 -7.03 5.83
C GLY A 457 -9.89 -5.97 4.81
N GLU A 458 -9.31 -4.77 4.84
CA GLU A 458 -9.52 -3.72 3.83
C GLU A 458 -8.52 -3.78 2.69
N TRP A 459 -7.32 -4.28 2.96
CA TRP A 459 -6.22 -4.33 2.02
C TRP A 459 -5.84 -5.77 1.70
N ILE A 460 -5.51 -6.01 0.43
CA ILE A 460 -4.91 -7.25 -0.03
C ILE A 460 -3.48 -6.95 -0.46
N LEU A 461 -2.55 -7.68 0.11
CA LEU A 461 -1.19 -7.85 -0.37
C LEU A 461 -1.20 -8.98 -1.40
N PHE A 462 -0.65 -8.74 -2.58
CA PHE A 462 -0.63 -9.71 -3.68
C PHE A 462 0.70 -9.65 -4.44
N ASP A 463 1.02 -10.71 -5.18
CA ASP A 463 2.01 -10.66 -6.24
C ASP A 463 1.38 -10.78 -7.63
N ALA A 464 2.08 -10.26 -8.63
CA ALA A 464 1.63 -10.29 -10.01
C ALA A 464 2.81 -10.47 -10.97
N LYS A 465 2.58 -11.28 -12.02
CA LYS A 465 3.48 -11.38 -13.16
C LYS A 465 3.27 -10.19 -14.08
N ASN A 466 4.34 -9.46 -14.35
CA ASN A 466 4.38 -8.27 -15.21
C ASN A 466 5.16 -8.58 -16.48
N VAL A 467 4.75 -7.97 -17.60
CA VAL A 467 5.43 -8.05 -18.89
C VAL A 467 5.65 -6.65 -19.45
N ILE A 468 6.91 -6.34 -19.76
CA ILE A 468 7.30 -5.16 -20.55
C ILE A 468 7.67 -5.65 -21.95
N LYS A 469 6.94 -5.15 -22.97
CA LYS A 469 7.20 -5.47 -24.37
C LYS A 469 8.47 -4.79 -24.87
N SER A 470 9.33 -5.56 -25.55
CA SER A 470 10.59 -5.04 -26.10
C SER A 470 10.52 -4.92 -27.62
N GLN A 471 10.83 -3.73 -28.15
CA GLN A 471 10.93 -3.51 -29.60
C GLN A 471 12.29 -3.98 -30.19
N PHE A 472 13.29 -4.28 -29.34
CA PHE A 472 14.67 -4.57 -29.76
C PHE A 472 15.26 -5.87 -29.18
N GLY A 473 14.43 -6.70 -28.53
CA GLY A 473 14.85 -7.95 -27.89
C GLY A 473 13.67 -8.86 -27.56
N SER A 474 13.88 -9.79 -26.63
CA SER A 474 12.77 -10.50 -25.97
C SER A 474 12.03 -9.58 -25.00
N ASP A 475 10.76 -9.90 -24.75
CA ASP A 475 9.99 -9.28 -23.65
C ASP A 475 10.69 -9.51 -22.31
N ILE A 476 10.51 -8.56 -21.39
CA ILE A 476 11.01 -8.66 -20.02
C ILE A 476 9.83 -9.08 -19.14
N GLU A 477 9.93 -10.26 -18.53
CA GLU A 477 8.96 -10.78 -17.57
C GLU A 477 9.54 -10.69 -16.17
N TYR A 478 8.75 -10.22 -15.19
CA TYR A 478 9.16 -10.15 -13.79
C TYR A 478 7.96 -10.24 -12.85
N TRP A 479 8.17 -10.72 -11.63
CA TRP A 479 7.18 -10.67 -10.56
C TRP A 479 7.38 -9.45 -9.69
N ASP A 480 6.28 -8.84 -9.27
CA ASP A 480 6.26 -7.68 -8.38
C ASP A 480 5.14 -7.80 -7.33
N ILE A 481 5.28 -7.09 -6.22
CA ILE A 481 4.36 -7.11 -5.09
C ILE A 481 3.58 -5.79 -4.99
N GLY A 482 2.26 -5.92 -4.90
CA GLY A 482 1.33 -4.81 -4.78
C GLY A 482 0.39 -4.93 -3.58
N PHE A 483 -0.26 -3.81 -3.28
CA PHE A 483 -1.33 -3.69 -2.30
C PHE A 483 -2.56 -3.09 -2.99
N ILE A 484 -3.75 -3.61 -2.72
CA ILE A 484 -5.00 -3.02 -3.20
C ILE A 484 -6.02 -2.87 -2.06
N GLN A 485 -6.59 -1.68 -1.92
CA GLN A 485 -7.68 -1.42 -0.99
C GLN A 485 -9.01 -1.84 -1.62
N VAL A 486 -9.66 -2.84 -1.02
CA VAL A 486 -10.90 -3.44 -1.49
C VAL A 486 -12.12 -3.12 -0.63
N TYR A 487 -11.92 -2.66 0.60
CA TYR A 487 -13.00 -2.25 1.51
C TYR A 487 -12.66 -0.93 2.22
N ASP A 488 -13.69 -0.18 2.59
CA ASP A 488 -13.59 1.02 3.42
C ASP A 488 -14.58 0.88 4.58
N HIS A 489 -14.06 0.68 5.79
CA HIS A 489 -14.88 0.54 6.99
C HIS A 489 -15.69 1.81 7.32
N ASN A 490 -15.21 3.01 6.96
CA ASN A 490 -15.94 4.26 7.22
C ASN A 490 -17.19 4.40 6.37
N GLN A 491 -17.21 3.74 5.20
CA GLN A 491 -18.35 3.69 4.28
C GLN A 491 -19.17 2.38 4.39
N GLU A 492 -18.73 1.42 5.21
CA GLU A 492 -19.29 0.07 5.32
C GLU A 492 -19.52 -0.61 3.95
N ASN A 493 -18.61 -0.38 3.00
CA ASN A 493 -18.78 -0.80 1.61
C ASN A 493 -17.41 -1.02 0.92
N PHE A 494 -17.44 -1.55 -0.30
CA PHE A 494 -16.24 -1.70 -1.11
C PHE A 494 -15.55 -0.36 -1.40
N ALA A 495 -14.22 -0.33 -1.21
CA ALA A 495 -13.39 0.82 -1.54
C ALA A 495 -13.32 1.07 -3.07
N SER A 496 -12.66 2.16 -3.47
CA SER A 496 -12.45 2.52 -4.88
C SER A 496 -11.54 1.54 -5.62
N GLY A 497 -10.62 0.85 -4.94
CA GLY A 497 -9.56 0.06 -5.57
C GLY A 497 -8.24 0.82 -5.65
N LEU A 498 -7.85 1.51 -4.58
CA LEU A 498 -6.56 2.20 -4.50
C LEU A 498 -5.42 1.16 -4.54
N ILE A 499 -4.46 1.33 -5.45
CA ILE A 499 -3.33 0.41 -5.64
C ILE A 499 -2.02 1.09 -5.24
N GLN A 500 -1.18 0.35 -4.53
CA GLN A 500 0.19 0.73 -4.20
C GLN A 500 1.15 -0.40 -4.59
N ARG A 501 2.40 -0.07 -4.85
CA ARG A 501 3.47 -1.06 -5.05
C ARG A 501 4.36 -1.10 -3.82
N LEU A 502 4.96 -2.27 -3.55
CA LEU A 502 5.97 -2.39 -2.51
C LEU A 502 7.21 -1.55 -2.85
N PHE A 503 7.64 -1.57 -4.12
CA PHE A 503 8.75 -0.75 -4.63
C PHE A 503 8.36 -0.04 -5.93
N SER A 504 8.93 1.14 -6.17
CA SER A 504 8.73 1.90 -7.41
C SER A 504 9.35 1.23 -8.64
N GLY A 505 10.37 0.39 -8.43
CA GLY A 505 10.94 -0.49 -9.44
C GLY A 505 11.93 -1.46 -8.81
N LEU A 506 12.13 -2.59 -9.50
CA LEU A 506 13.10 -3.60 -9.11
C LEU A 506 14.44 -3.40 -9.85
N PRO A 507 15.55 -3.93 -9.32
CA PRO A 507 16.79 -4.09 -10.08
C PRO A 507 16.60 -4.97 -11.32
N ASP A 508 17.44 -4.78 -12.35
CA ASP A 508 17.36 -5.55 -13.59
C ASP A 508 17.54 -7.07 -13.34
N ASN A 509 16.76 -7.90 -14.04
CA ASN A 509 16.74 -9.37 -13.91
C ASN A 509 16.40 -9.90 -12.50
N THR A 510 15.58 -9.17 -11.75
CA THR A 510 15.08 -9.61 -10.44
C THR A 510 13.56 -9.71 -10.42
N SER A 511 13.02 -10.43 -9.44
CA SER A 511 11.59 -10.64 -9.26
C SER A 511 11.28 -10.84 -7.78
N ILE A 512 10.13 -10.38 -7.33
CA ILE A 512 9.65 -10.56 -5.96
C ILE A 512 8.24 -11.15 -5.94
N GLY A 513 7.97 -12.02 -4.98
CA GLY A 513 6.70 -12.73 -4.91
C GLY A 513 6.50 -13.49 -3.59
N ASN A 514 5.44 -14.28 -3.54
CA ASN A 514 4.96 -15.02 -2.38
C ASN A 514 4.95 -14.20 -1.06
N PRO A 515 4.40 -12.96 -1.07
CA PRO A 515 4.46 -12.09 0.09
C PRO A 515 3.55 -12.59 1.22
N ALA A 516 3.95 -12.32 2.46
CA ALA A 516 3.18 -12.61 3.66
C ALA A 516 3.27 -11.49 4.70
N PHE A 517 2.14 -11.19 5.35
CA PHE A 517 2.07 -10.28 6.48
C PHE A 517 2.60 -10.91 7.77
N SER A 518 3.25 -10.09 8.58
CA SER A 518 3.44 -10.33 10.00
C SER A 518 2.09 -10.49 10.72
N LYS A 519 2.04 -11.32 11.78
CA LYS A 519 0.82 -11.62 12.54
C LYS A 519 0.46 -10.52 13.54
N ASN A 520 1.44 -9.77 14.04
CA ASN A 520 1.24 -8.72 15.04
C ASN A 520 1.88 -7.36 14.70
N SER A 521 2.81 -7.24 13.75
CA SER A 521 3.27 -5.94 13.24
C SER A 521 2.71 -5.67 11.83
N PRO A 522 1.60 -4.93 11.65
CA PRO A 522 1.06 -4.68 10.30
C PRO A 522 2.01 -3.96 9.33
N TYR A 523 3.04 -3.31 9.86
CA TYR A 523 4.08 -2.62 9.13
C TYR A 523 5.25 -3.55 8.71
N ILE A 524 5.21 -4.85 9.01
CA ILE A 524 6.25 -5.84 8.63
C ILE A 524 5.68 -6.87 7.66
N ILE A 525 6.44 -7.15 6.59
CA ILE A 525 6.19 -8.27 5.66
C ILE A 525 7.47 -9.07 5.42
N ALA A 526 7.32 -10.29 4.90
CA ALA A 526 8.38 -11.07 4.28
C ALA A 526 7.94 -11.55 2.90
N PHE A 527 8.90 -11.74 1.99
CA PHE A 527 8.63 -12.15 0.62
C PHE A 527 9.85 -12.88 0.02
N ASP A 528 9.60 -13.67 -1.02
CA ASP A 528 10.65 -14.25 -1.85
C ASP A 528 11.23 -13.20 -2.80
N TYR A 529 12.55 -13.21 -2.97
CA TYR A 529 13.30 -12.39 -3.91
C TYR A 529 14.18 -13.32 -4.75
N LEU A 530 13.93 -13.33 -6.06
CA LEU A 530 14.68 -14.08 -7.05
C LEU A 530 15.61 -13.12 -7.80
N ALA A 531 16.90 -13.41 -7.80
CA ALA A 531 17.89 -12.72 -8.62
C ALA A 531 18.82 -13.76 -9.28
N GLU A 532 18.88 -13.75 -10.60
CA GLU A 532 19.62 -14.73 -11.41
C GLU A 532 19.24 -16.19 -11.06
N GLU A 533 20.11 -16.91 -10.34
CA GLU A 533 19.90 -18.30 -9.88
C GLU A 533 19.78 -18.41 -8.34
N SER A 534 19.64 -17.28 -7.63
CA SER A 534 19.58 -17.23 -6.16
C SER A 534 18.17 -16.96 -5.64
N TYR A 535 17.72 -17.77 -4.68
CA TYR A 535 16.45 -17.60 -3.96
C TYR A 535 16.72 -17.03 -2.57
N LEU A 536 16.26 -15.79 -2.33
CA LEU A 536 16.38 -15.12 -1.05
C LEU A 536 15.01 -14.90 -0.42
N ILE A 537 14.95 -14.92 0.91
CA ILE A 537 13.81 -14.43 1.67
C ILE A 537 14.20 -13.08 2.25
N LEU A 538 13.46 -12.02 1.91
CA LEU A 538 13.68 -10.68 2.43
C LEU A 538 12.55 -10.29 3.39
N GLY A 539 12.90 -9.51 4.41
CA GLY A 539 11.94 -8.82 5.28
C GLY A 539 11.92 -7.33 4.95
N SER A 540 10.75 -6.70 5.00
CA SER A 540 10.59 -5.25 4.80
C SER A 540 9.72 -4.62 5.87
N ASN A 541 10.13 -3.43 6.32
CA ASN A 541 9.32 -2.51 7.10
C ASN A 541 8.66 -1.51 6.13
N LEU A 542 7.33 -1.62 6.00
CA LEU A 542 6.51 -0.86 5.03
C LEU A 542 6.49 0.65 5.30
N GLU A 543 6.72 1.07 6.55
CA GLU A 543 6.68 2.48 6.95
C GLU A 543 8.01 3.18 6.68
N THR A 544 9.14 2.50 6.91
CA THR A 544 10.48 3.07 6.74
C THR A 544 11.15 2.70 5.42
N GLY A 545 10.57 1.78 4.64
CA GLY A 545 11.20 1.19 3.46
C GLY A 545 12.46 0.38 3.75
N THR A 546 12.74 0.03 5.02
CA THR A 546 13.94 -0.74 5.40
C THR A 546 13.76 -2.20 4.98
N ILE A 547 14.68 -2.69 4.13
CA ILE A 547 14.71 -4.08 3.64
C ILE A 547 15.96 -4.76 4.18
N ASN A 548 15.82 -5.99 4.66
CA ASN A 548 16.93 -6.85 5.10
C ASN A 548 16.78 -8.27 4.54
N GLN A 549 17.90 -8.95 4.30
CA GLN A 549 17.91 -10.38 3.96
C GLN A 549 17.70 -11.22 5.22
N ILE A 550 16.62 -12.01 5.25
CA ILE A 550 16.33 -12.96 6.32
C ILE A 550 17.08 -14.27 6.05
N PHE A 551 17.01 -14.82 4.84
CA PHE A 551 17.62 -16.12 4.55
C PHE A 551 17.96 -16.29 3.07
N GLU A 552 18.89 -17.20 2.78
CA GLU A 552 19.16 -17.71 1.43
C GLU A 552 18.71 -19.18 1.38
N THR A 553 17.83 -19.48 0.45
CA THR A 553 17.20 -20.80 0.26
C THR A 553 17.53 -21.31 -1.15
N ASN A 554 17.09 -22.52 -1.48
CA ASN A 554 17.37 -23.20 -2.76
C ASN A 554 16.11 -23.42 -3.63
N THR A 555 14.97 -22.94 -3.17
CA THR A 555 13.66 -22.95 -3.84
C THR A 555 12.85 -21.75 -3.37
N LEU A 556 11.65 -21.52 -3.91
CA LEU A 556 10.74 -20.47 -3.41
C LEU A 556 10.31 -20.77 -1.97
N GLY A 557 10.48 -19.80 -1.08
CA GLY A 557 10.29 -19.95 0.36
C GLY A 557 8.86 -19.83 0.86
N TYR A 558 7.94 -19.16 0.15
CA TYR A 558 6.54 -18.97 0.60
C TYR A 558 6.42 -18.55 2.08
N PRO A 559 7.13 -17.50 2.53
CA PRO A 559 7.33 -17.18 3.94
C PRO A 559 6.02 -17.05 4.74
N GLY A 560 6.12 -17.25 6.06
CA GLY A 560 5.00 -17.05 6.99
C GLY A 560 5.45 -16.85 8.42
N PHE A 561 4.95 -15.82 9.08
CA PHE A 561 5.34 -15.50 10.46
C PHE A 561 4.58 -16.32 11.50
N SER A 562 5.27 -16.69 12.56
CA SER A 562 4.70 -17.20 13.82
C SER A 562 3.73 -16.23 14.49
N ARG A 563 2.88 -16.74 15.40
CA ARG A 563 1.89 -15.95 16.16
C ARG A 563 2.47 -14.70 16.85
N SER A 564 3.73 -14.76 17.26
CA SER A 564 4.41 -13.69 18.00
C SER A 564 5.47 -12.96 17.15
N ASP A 565 5.60 -13.31 15.86
CA ASP A 565 6.55 -12.74 14.89
C ASP A 565 8.04 -12.84 15.30
N ASN A 566 8.35 -13.78 16.18
CA ASN A 566 9.70 -14.09 16.64
C ASN A 566 10.33 -15.28 15.88
N GLN A 567 9.59 -15.88 14.96
CA GLN A 567 10.03 -16.96 14.08
C GLN A 567 9.39 -16.80 12.69
N LEU A 568 10.13 -17.18 11.65
CA LEU A 568 9.66 -17.28 10.27
C LEU A 568 9.69 -18.74 9.82
N LEU A 569 8.61 -19.15 9.15
CA LEU A 569 8.46 -20.43 8.45
C LEU A 569 8.66 -20.21 6.95
N PHE A 570 9.25 -21.21 6.28
CA PHE A 570 9.48 -21.20 4.83
C PHE A 570 9.63 -22.63 4.26
N ASN A 571 9.35 -22.79 2.97
CA ASN A 571 9.65 -23.98 2.19
C ASN A 571 11.17 -24.11 1.96
N TYR A 572 11.68 -25.33 1.99
CA TYR A 572 13.08 -25.67 1.71
C TYR A 572 13.16 -27.03 1.01
N GLU A 573 13.94 -27.15 -0.07
CA GLU A 573 14.12 -28.42 -0.78
C GLU A 573 15.40 -29.12 -0.34
N ASP A 574 15.38 -30.45 -0.28
CA ASP A 574 16.58 -31.26 -0.08
C ASP A 574 16.61 -32.46 -1.04
N PHE A 575 17.48 -33.44 -0.78
CA PHE A 575 17.56 -34.63 -1.65
C PHE A 575 16.30 -35.52 -1.58
N TRP A 576 15.49 -35.41 -0.53
CA TRP A 576 14.32 -36.24 -0.30
C TRP A 576 13.01 -35.58 -0.76
N GLY A 577 12.97 -34.24 -0.83
CA GLY A 577 11.89 -33.48 -1.45
C GLY A 577 11.71 -32.09 -0.87
N SER A 578 10.50 -31.56 -0.96
CA SER A 578 10.09 -30.32 -0.32
C SER A 578 9.85 -30.52 1.18
N ASN A 579 10.29 -29.57 1.99
CA ASN A 579 10.18 -29.57 3.44
C ASN A 579 9.71 -28.20 3.93
N VAL A 580 9.16 -28.15 5.15
CA VAL A 580 8.88 -26.88 5.85
C VAL A 580 9.94 -26.66 6.92
N ALA A 581 10.69 -25.57 6.77
CA ALA A 581 11.71 -25.13 7.71
C ALA A 581 11.24 -23.91 8.51
N ILE A 582 11.88 -23.69 9.67
CA ILE A 582 11.69 -22.51 10.51
C ILE A 582 13.04 -21.95 10.97
N LEU A 583 13.08 -20.64 11.21
CA LEU A 583 14.18 -19.92 11.86
C LEU A 583 13.63 -18.93 12.90
N ASP A 584 14.47 -18.51 13.84
CA ASP A 584 14.11 -17.47 14.81
C ASP A 584 14.50 -16.09 14.26
N LEU A 585 13.68 -15.07 14.51
CA LEU A 585 13.88 -13.69 14.05
C LEU A 585 14.47 -12.80 15.16
N ALA A 586 15.21 -11.77 14.75
CA ALA A 586 15.63 -10.67 15.62
C ALA A 586 14.44 -9.76 15.97
N SER A 587 14.62 -8.84 16.92
CA SER A 587 13.53 -7.98 17.42
C SER A 587 12.96 -6.99 16.39
N ASN A 588 13.66 -6.74 15.28
CA ASN A 588 13.17 -5.95 14.15
C ASN A 588 12.30 -6.77 13.18
N LYS A 589 12.14 -8.08 13.40
CA LYS A 589 11.30 -9.02 12.63
C LYS A 589 11.70 -9.18 11.15
N ILE A 590 12.77 -8.53 10.69
CA ILE A 590 13.28 -8.55 9.31
C ILE A 590 14.73 -9.07 9.17
N GLU A 591 15.34 -9.52 10.27
CA GLU A 591 16.63 -10.22 10.29
C GLU A 591 16.47 -11.55 11.04
N TYR A 592 17.23 -12.57 10.64
CA TYR A 592 17.25 -13.86 11.34
C TYR A 592 18.32 -13.91 12.44
N MET A 593 18.08 -14.77 13.44
CA MET A 593 19.06 -15.15 14.45
C MET A 593 19.96 -16.29 13.90
N PRO A 594 21.29 -16.09 13.78
CA PRO A 594 22.17 -17.10 13.19
C PRO A 594 22.16 -18.45 13.92
N ASN A 595 22.23 -19.55 13.15
CA ASN A 595 22.21 -20.95 13.62
C ASN A 595 20.88 -21.43 14.24
N THR A 596 19.75 -20.76 13.96
CA THR A 596 18.41 -21.17 14.43
C THR A 596 17.58 -21.92 13.38
N ALA A 597 17.96 -21.80 12.10
CA ALA A 597 17.31 -22.44 10.96
C ALA A 597 17.35 -23.97 11.07
N ARG A 598 16.19 -24.62 10.91
CA ARG A 598 16.00 -26.07 10.99
C ARG A 598 14.79 -26.51 10.18
N ILE A 599 14.83 -27.72 9.61
CA ILE A 599 13.63 -28.38 9.09
C ILE A 599 12.72 -28.70 10.29
N LEU A 600 11.44 -28.36 10.20
CA LEU A 600 10.40 -28.69 11.17
C LEU A 600 9.55 -29.87 10.68
N ILE A 601 9.23 -29.89 9.39
CA ILE A 601 8.32 -30.86 8.76
C ILE A 601 8.99 -31.41 7.51
N GLU A 602 9.25 -32.72 7.49
CA GLU A 602 9.78 -33.43 6.32
C GLU A 602 8.63 -33.75 5.34
N GLY A 603 8.83 -33.56 4.03
CA GLY A 603 7.83 -33.90 2.99
C GLY A 603 6.61 -32.97 2.90
N GLY A 604 6.63 -31.82 3.58
CA GLY A 604 5.54 -30.84 3.59
C GLY A 604 5.87 -29.57 2.81
N PHE A 605 4.84 -28.87 2.33
CA PHE A 605 4.97 -27.58 1.66
C PHE A 605 3.76 -26.65 1.91
N TRP A 606 3.94 -25.38 1.54
CA TRP A 606 2.95 -24.31 1.75
C TRP A 606 2.51 -24.17 3.21
N GLY A 607 3.47 -24.27 4.13
CA GLY A 607 3.21 -24.06 5.55
C GLY A 607 2.56 -22.69 5.78
N THR A 608 1.47 -22.70 6.54
CA THR A 608 0.68 -21.53 6.92
C THR A 608 0.54 -21.54 8.43
N TRP A 609 1.17 -20.56 9.07
CA TRP A 609 1.11 -20.38 10.52
C TRP A 609 -0.16 -19.62 10.93
N PHE A 610 -0.86 -20.12 11.94
CA PHE A 610 -2.11 -19.57 12.47
C PHE A 610 -2.26 -19.86 13.98
N SER A 611 -3.35 -19.40 14.60
CA SER A 611 -3.69 -19.65 16.01
C SER A 611 -5.16 -19.96 16.21
N ASN A 612 -5.53 -20.54 17.34
CA ASN A 612 -6.90 -20.94 17.67
C ASN A 612 -7.62 -20.01 18.69
N GLY A 613 -7.04 -18.85 19.00
CA GLY A 613 -7.57 -17.91 19.99
C GLY A 613 -8.33 -16.74 19.36
N ASN A 614 -9.13 -16.03 20.16
CA ASN A 614 -9.83 -14.82 19.73
C ASN A 614 -9.14 -13.56 20.31
N ARG A 615 -8.92 -12.54 19.47
CA ARG A 615 -8.44 -11.20 19.85
C ARG A 615 -9.20 -10.10 19.12
N SER A 616 -9.00 -8.85 19.51
CA SER A 616 -9.35 -7.69 18.68
C SER A 616 -8.36 -7.55 17.53
N LEU A 617 -8.83 -7.14 16.35
CA LEU A 617 -8.02 -6.83 15.17
C LEU A 617 -7.94 -5.30 14.93
N SER A 618 -7.81 -4.54 16.01
CA SER A 618 -7.70 -3.07 15.98
C SER A 618 -6.36 -2.61 16.56
N LEU A 619 -5.77 -1.56 16.00
CA LEU A 619 -4.51 -0.98 16.47
C LEU A 619 -4.68 0.01 17.63
N SER A 620 -5.87 0.58 17.83
CA SER A 620 -6.20 1.41 18.99
C SER A 620 -7.63 1.20 19.49
N GLU A 621 -7.96 1.70 20.69
CA GLU A 621 -9.35 1.69 21.18
C GLU A 621 -10.26 2.69 20.44
N GLU A 622 -9.69 3.61 19.65
CA GLU A 622 -10.39 4.62 18.86
C GLU A 622 -10.52 4.23 17.37
N ASP A 623 -9.57 3.47 16.81
CA ASP A 623 -9.52 3.08 15.39
C ASP A 623 -10.72 2.25 14.96
N TRP A 624 -11.26 1.48 15.91
CA TRP A 624 -12.61 0.95 15.80
C TRP A 624 -13.54 1.86 16.60
N SER A 625 -14.15 2.84 15.90
CA SER A 625 -15.47 3.33 16.28
C SER A 625 -16.48 2.20 16.06
N ASP A 626 -16.33 1.16 16.86
CA ASP A 626 -17.23 0.02 16.90
C ASP A 626 -18.62 0.59 17.12
N SER A 627 -19.58 0.05 16.40
CA SER A 627 -21.00 0.29 16.59
C SER A 627 -21.46 -0.38 17.90
N LYS A 628 -20.72 -0.08 18.99
CA LYS A 628 -20.83 -0.52 20.40
C LYS A 628 -22.19 -0.22 21.02
N THR A 629 -23.03 0.56 20.33
CA THR A 629 -24.42 0.87 20.69
C THR A 629 -25.46 0.15 19.83
N GLU A 630 -25.10 -0.36 18.65
CA GLU A 630 -26.08 -0.88 17.69
C GLU A 630 -26.50 -2.33 17.98
N LEU A 631 -25.56 -3.28 18.07
CA LEU A 631 -25.91 -4.70 18.20
C LEU A 631 -24.81 -5.59 18.82
N SER A 632 -25.21 -6.35 19.84
CA SER A 632 -24.41 -7.37 20.55
C SER A 632 -25.10 -8.74 20.49
N ILE A 633 -24.30 -9.81 20.32
CA ILE A 633 -24.78 -11.20 20.29
C ILE A 633 -23.90 -12.06 21.21
N TRP A 634 -24.51 -12.78 22.15
CA TRP A 634 -23.78 -13.63 23.10
C TRP A 634 -24.60 -14.83 23.62
N PRO A 635 -23.94 -15.96 23.96
CA PRO A 635 -22.52 -16.24 23.73
C PRO A 635 -22.20 -16.35 22.23
N ASN A 636 -20.94 -16.16 21.87
CA ASN A 636 -20.41 -16.35 20.52
C ASN A 636 -18.91 -16.71 20.67
N PRO A 637 -18.48 -17.98 20.48
CA PRO A 637 -19.25 -19.13 20.00
C PRO A 637 -20.48 -19.52 20.84
N ALA A 638 -21.45 -20.18 20.21
CA ALA A 638 -22.76 -20.49 20.78
C ALA A 638 -23.13 -21.97 20.61
N PHE A 639 -23.84 -22.53 21.60
CA PHE A 639 -24.23 -23.95 21.62
C PHE A 639 -25.71 -24.15 21.21
N ASP A 640 -26.65 -23.91 22.14
CA ASP A 640 -28.10 -24.09 21.92
C ASP A 640 -28.85 -22.80 21.60
N LYS A 641 -28.36 -21.66 22.11
CA LYS A 641 -29.09 -20.39 22.12
C LYS A 641 -28.14 -19.19 22.11
N ILE A 642 -28.63 -18.09 21.56
CA ILE A 642 -28.00 -16.77 21.65
C ILE A 642 -28.98 -15.74 22.19
N ASN A 643 -28.44 -14.69 22.80
CA ASN A 643 -29.16 -13.48 23.12
C ASN A 643 -28.65 -12.38 22.18
N ILE A 644 -29.57 -11.57 21.68
CA ILE A 644 -29.34 -10.52 20.69
C ILE A 644 -29.91 -9.23 21.29
N SER A 645 -29.09 -8.18 21.45
CA SER A 645 -29.58 -6.88 21.97
C SER A 645 -28.88 -5.70 21.32
N GLY A 646 -29.56 -4.55 21.26
CA GLY A 646 -28.91 -3.27 20.98
C GLY A 646 -29.92 -2.22 20.54
N GLU A 647 -29.52 -0.96 20.49
CA GLU A 647 -30.41 0.16 20.20
C GLU A 647 -30.99 0.08 18.78
N ALA A 648 -30.28 -0.60 17.87
CA ALA A 648 -30.73 -0.88 16.51
C ALA A 648 -31.97 -1.78 16.39
N MET A 649 -32.29 -2.54 17.44
CA MET A 649 -33.33 -3.57 17.40
C MET A 649 -34.74 -3.05 17.68
N ASN A 650 -34.92 -1.75 17.91
CA ASN A 650 -36.20 -1.20 18.35
C ASN A 650 -37.31 -1.39 17.29
N GLY A 651 -38.41 -2.05 17.67
CA GLY A 651 -39.55 -2.37 16.83
C GLY A 651 -39.48 -3.77 16.19
N HIS A 652 -40.03 -3.88 14.98
CA HIS A 652 -40.16 -5.15 14.26
C HIS A 652 -38.85 -5.58 13.59
N ILE A 653 -38.34 -6.74 13.97
CA ILE A 653 -37.12 -7.35 13.44
C ILE A 653 -37.45 -8.65 12.70
N GLU A 654 -36.98 -8.75 11.46
CA GLU A 654 -36.86 -10.01 10.73
C GLU A 654 -35.43 -10.53 10.92
N CYS A 655 -35.30 -11.66 11.62
CA CYS A 655 -34.04 -12.36 11.86
C CYS A 655 -33.90 -13.56 10.90
N LYS A 656 -32.74 -13.69 10.25
CA LYS A 656 -32.39 -14.79 9.35
C LYS A 656 -30.97 -15.28 9.67
N VAL A 657 -30.80 -16.58 9.88
CA VAL A 657 -29.48 -17.23 10.08
C VAL A 657 -29.15 -18.03 8.84
N THR A 658 -28.04 -17.69 8.19
CA THR A 658 -27.51 -18.39 7.00
C THR A 658 -26.10 -18.91 7.24
N ASN A 659 -25.72 -20.00 6.60
CA ASN A 659 -24.29 -20.35 6.47
C ASN A 659 -23.62 -19.52 5.35
N LEU A 660 -22.32 -19.70 5.15
CA LEU A 660 -21.55 -19.01 4.11
C LEU A 660 -21.98 -19.36 2.67
N LEU A 661 -22.79 -20.41 2.48
CA LEU A 661 -23.44 -20.78 1.22
C LEU A 661 -24.78 -20.06 0.99
N GLY A 662 -25.18 -19.15 1.89
CA GLY A 662 -26.49 -18.48 1.86
C GLY A 662 -27.68 -19.38 2.19
N GLN A 663 -27.44 -20.64 2.59
CA GLN A 663 -28.51 -21.57 2.99
C GLN A 663 -29.10 -21.14 4.32
N VAL A 664 -30.43 -21.05 4.40
CA VAL A 664 -31.14 -20.57 5.59
C VAL A 664 -31.37 -21.72 6.57
N TYR A 665 -30.92 -21.54 7.81
CA TYR A 665 -31.09 -22.49 8.91
C TYR A 665 -32.16 -22.07 9.92
N ALA A 666 -32.35 -20.76 10.12
CA ALA A 666 -33.43 -20.23 10.95
C ALA A 666 -33.96 -18.91 10.36
N THR A 667 -35.26 -18.69 10.50
CA THR A 667 -35.91 -17.39 10.28
C THR A 667 -36.92 -17.16 11.40
N GLU A 668 -36.86 -16.00 12.04
CA GLU A 668 -37.78 -15.61 13.11
C GLU A 668 -38.14 -14.12 12.96
N SER A 669 -39.39 -13.75 13.22
CA SER A 669 -39.81 -12.34 13.29
C SER A 669 -40.29 -12.02 14.70
N PHE A 670 -39.77 -10.95 15.30
CA PHE A 670 -40.10 -10.55 16.66
C PHE A 670 -40.15 -9.03 16.83
N GLU A 671 -40.81 -8.56 17.88
CA GLU A 671 -40.80 -7.17 18.33
C GLU A 671 -39.89 -7.05 19.55
N THR A 672 -39.04 -6.01 19.63
CA THR A 672 -38.32 -5.69 20.87
C THR A 672 -38.12 -4.19 21.04
N ASP A 673 -38.15 -3.72 22.29
CA ASP A 673 -37.85 -2.33 22.67
C ASP A 673 -36.32 -2.13 22.90
N GLY A 674 -35.48 -2.85 22.15
CA GLY A 674 -34.02 -2.92 22.38
C GLY A 674 -33.57 -3.88 23.49
N ASN A 675 -34.52 -4.53 24.19
CA ASN A 675 -34.22 -5.57 25.18
C ASN A 675 -33.62 -6.83 24.52
N PRO A 676 -32.79 -7.62 25.23
CA PRO A 676 -32.23 -8.85 24.70
C PRO A 676 -33.31 -9.86 24.28
N HIS A 677 -33.38 -10.18 22.98
CA HIS A 677 -34.20 -11.26 22.44
C HIS A 677 -33.39 -12.56 22.42
N GLN A 678 -34.00 -13.69 22.77
CA GLN A 678 -33.32 -14.99 22.81
C GLN A 678 -33.73 -15.85 21.61
N LEU A 679 -32.80 -16.07 20.69
CA LEU A 679 -32.97 -16.97 19.54
C LEU A 679 -32.47 -18.38 19.88
N SER A 680 -33.25 -19.39 19.51
CA SER A 680 -32.84 -20.79 19.58
C SER A 680 -32.08 -21.19 18.32
N ILE A 681 -30.88 -21.76 18.49
CA ILE A 681 -30.04 -22.29 17.41
C ILE A 681 -29.78 -23.80 17.54
N SER A 682 -30.39 -24.44 18.53
CA SER A 682 -30.30 -25.89 18.76
C SER A 682 -30.71 -26.68 17.50
N GLY A 683 -29.85 -27.60 17.08
CA GLY A 683 -30.02 -28.40 15.85
C GLY A 683 -29.45 -27.78 14.58
N ILE A 684 -28.94 -26.54 14.61
CA ILE A 684 -28.08 -25.99 13.56
C ILE A 684 -26.68 -26.62 13.72
N PRO A 685 -26.07 -27.24 12.68
CA PRO A 685 -24.75 -27.87 12.80
C PRO A 685 -23.65 -26.89 13.23
N SER A 686 -22.59 -27.39 13.86
CA SER A 686 -21.41 -26.59 14.20
C SER A 686 -20.80 -25.96 12.94
N GLY A 687 -20.44 -24.68 12.96
CA GLY A 687 -20.05 -23.93 11.76
C GLY A 687 -20.06 -22.41 11.95
N SER A 688 -19.59 -21.69 10.94
CA SER A 688 -19.77 -20.24 10.83
C SER A 688 -21.06 -19.89 10.10
N TYR A 689 -21.80 -18.96 10.71
CA TYR A 689 -23.07 -18.46 10.23
C TYR A 689 -23.08 -16.93 10.23
N ILE A 690 -23.92 -16.36 9.38
CA ILE A 690 -24.26 -14.95 9.34
C ILE A 690 -25.67 -14.83 9.90
N ILE A 691 -25.83 -14.05 10.95
CA ILE A 691 -27.14 -13.67 11.46
C ILE A 691 -27.46 -12.26 10.99
N GLN A 692 -28.54 -12.17 10.21
CA GLN A 692 -29.05 -10.98 9.57
C GLN A 692 -30.28 -10.50 10.33
N LEU A 693 -30.28 -9.25 10.74
CA LEU A 693 -31.40 -8.59 11.41
C LEU A 693 -31.84 -7.41 10.57
N ARG A 694 -33.05 -7.47 10.04
CA ARG A 694 -33.65 -6.42 9.22
C ARG A 694 -34.75 -5.73 10.00
N ASN A 695 -34.66 -4.41 10.10
CA ASN A 695 -35.77 -3.56 10.50
C ASN A 695 -36.24 -2.72 9.28
N LYS A 696 -37.11 -1.72 9.47
CA LYS A 696 -37.62 -0.89 8.36
C LYS A 696 -36.61 0.10 7.76
N GLU A 697 -35.51 0.35 8.46
CA GLU A 697 -34.54 1.40 8.17
C GLU A 697 -33.18 0.83 7.76
N LYS A 698 -32.79 -0.35 8.26
CA LYS A 698 -31.50 -1.00 8.00
C LYS A 698 -31.53 -2.53 8.08
N LEU A 699 -30.49 -3.12 7.50
CA LEU A 699 -30.07 -4.50 7.65
C LEU A 699 -28.74 -4.50 8.42
N ILE A 700 -28.63 -5.28 9.48
CA ILE A 700 -27.39 -5.51 10.22
C ILE A 700 -27.04 -6.99 10.12
N CYS A 701 -25.79 -7.30 9.79
CA CYS A 701 -25.26 -8.64 9.92
C CYS A 701 -24.29 -8.72 11.10
N LYS A 702 -24.28 -9.85 11.82
CA LYS A 702 -23.16 -10.26 12.68
C LYS A 702 -22.78 -11.71 12.36
N LYS A 703 -21.54 -12.07 12.68
CA LYS A 703 -21.03 -13.42 12.53
C LYS A 703 -21.35 -14.22 13.79
N LEU A 704 -21.80 -15.44 13.60
CA LEU A 704 -22.19 -16.37 14.65
C LEU A 704 -21.43 -17.67 14.45
N ILE A 705 -20.57 -18.03 15.39
CA ILE A 705 -19.92 -19.33 15.44
C ILE A 705 -20.80 -20.26 16.27
N ILE A 706 -21.19 -21.40 15.70
CA ILE A 706 -21.96 -22.44 16.39
C ILE A 706 -21.03 -23.62 16.69
N SER A 707 -21.00 -24.07 17.95
CA SER A 707 -20.07 -25.08 18.45
C SER A 707 -20.78 -26.24 19.16
N GLN A 708 -21.69 -26.90 18.46
CA GLN A 708 -22.25 -28.22 18.89
C GLN A 708 -21.19 -29.32 18.86
#